data_AF-A0A821GKS0-F1
#
_entry.id   AF-A0A821GKS0-F1
#
_cell.length_a   1.000
_cell.length_b   1.000
_cell.length_c   1.000
_cell.angle_alpha   90.00
_cell.angle_beta   90.00
_cell.angle_gamma   90.00
#
_symmetry.space_group_name_H-M   'P 1'
#
loop_
_entity.id
_entity.type
_entity.pdbx_description
1 polymer ?
#
loop_
_entity_poly.entity_id
_entity_poly.type
_entity_poly.pdbx_seq_one_letter_code
_entity_poly.pdbx_strand_id
1 'polypeptide(L)'
;MYMSTYCVFILLGVTLCFGVPIKKANKCGYDACNLGDPSKLNVHIVAHTHDDVGWLKTVDQYFYGARNYIQHAGVQYILDSVVRALDQNPDRRFIYVEMGFFWRWWSQQTDAMRDKVKQFVNEGRLEFISGGWCMNDEASTHYNSIIDQHSLGAEFLRDQFGECGRPKIGWQIDPFGHSREQASLLAQMGFDGLFFGRADYDDYATRNRTKTMEMVWKASANLDRQSWLFTGVLPNGYGPPNSFCYDNFCDDAPIMDDPQLHDYNVPERVRSFIQAAQNEAVGFATNHTIMTMGSDFQYENANEWFKNMDKLIRYVNAQQANGSNVNVFYSTPSCYLYALNNVSRTWTTKTDDFFPYAHHPHGFWTGYFTSRAALKRYERHSNNILQVTRQLNAIANLNLRNSIFYLSEAMGVAQHHDAVSGTEKQEVAFDYAQRLAVGINVASGVINQAYSKLLPKSSQSPPSPAQFLCQLTNISECLSVQDQLRFTITLWNPTISPVLHHFRVPVTRAYTVRDPTGQPILAEHIPISDPTKKIPGRTSTATSEILFRASLPALGFNTYFFEAKTDEKHEKPKIKITKNDECILQNQNIRVEIDAQGNLGHIINLKKGFDVAFSNQGFYWYQSFPGNNSRSEFQASGAYIFRPLTPNALPVSQTRSITCIKGENVQTAIIVFNDWASQEISLYDEGEFVEVEWTVGPIPINDNI
;
A
#
# COMPACT_ATOMS: atom_id res chain seq x y z
N MET A 1 41.00 -17.06 29.64
CA MET A 1 40.69 -17.54 31.00
C MET A 1 41.26 -16.54 32.00
N TYR A 2 40.52 -15.48 32.32
CA TYR A 2 40.83 -14.58 33.44
C TYR A 2 39.50 -14.14 34.04
N MET A 3 39.23 -14.58 35.28
CA MET A 3 38.04 -14.29 36.06
C MET A 3 38.42 -13.22 37.10
N SER A 4 37.63 -12.13 37.18
CA SER A 4 37.69 -11.21 38.33
C SER A 4 36.54 -11.57 39.26
N THR A 5 36.86 -11.88 40.52
CA THR A 5 35.91 -12.37 41.54
C THR A 5 35.78 -11.33 42.64
N TYR A 6 34.56 -10.85 42.93
CA TYR A 6 34.26 -10.10 44.14
C TYR A 6 33.41 -10.98 45.07
N CYS A 7 33.92 -11.30 46.25
CA CYS A 7 33.18 -12.00 47.30
C CYS A 7 32.98 -11.08 48.51
N VAL A 8 31.73 -10.89 48.91
CA VAL A 8 31.37 -10.31 50.21
C VAL A 8 31.03 -11.46 51.15
N PHE A 9 31.73 -11.54 52.30
CA PHE A 9 31.48 -12.54 53.34
C PHE A 9 30.45 -12.01 54.35
N ILE A 10 29.30 -12.67 54.44
CA ILE A 10 28.43 -12.66 55.63
C ILE A 10 28.15 -14.12 56.03
N LEU A 11 28.30 -14.41 57.33
CA LEU A 11 28.20 -15.73 57.95
C LEU A 11 26.89 -16.46 57.64
N LEU A 12 27.00 -17.80 57.58
CA LEU A 12 25.96 -18.83 57.39
C LEU A 12 25.63 -19.20 55.92
N GLY A 13 26.59 -19.89 55.29
CA GLY A 13 26.33 -21.26 54.80
C GLY A 13 25.24 -21.49 53.74
N VAL A 14 25.12 -20.64 52.73
CA VAL A 14 24.62 -21.01 51.39
C VAL A 14 25.35 -20.18 50.33
N THR A 15 26.17 -20.81 49.50
CA THR A 15 26.81 -20.15 48.34
C THR A 15 25.80 -20.07 47.20
N LEU A 16 25.03 -18.98 47.14
CA LEU A 16 24.23 -18.63 45.96
C LEU A 16 25.13 -17.90 44.97
N CYS A 17 25.67 -18.64 43.99
CA CYS A 17 26.31 -18.07 42.83
C CYS A 17 25.25 -17.45 41.92
N PHE A 18 24.99 -16.15 42.05
CA PHE A 18 24.31 -15.41 41.00
C PHE A 18 25.29 -15.24 39.83
N GLY A 19 25.21 -16.15 38.86
CA GLY A 19 25.76 -15.88 37.54
C GLY A 19 25.00 -14.71 36.94
N VAL A 20 25.59 -13.52 36.95
CA VAL A 20 25.10 -12.43 36.10
C VAL A 20 25.30 -12.94 34.66
N PRO A 21 24.25 -13.12 33.86
CA PRO A 21 24.43 -13.48 32.47
C PRO A 21 25.21 -12.33 31.82
N ILE A 22 26.45 -12.60 31.44
CA ILE A 22 27.19 -11.71 30.55
C ILE A 22 26.34 -11.67 29.27
N LYS A 23 25.61 -10.57 29.06
CA LYS A 23 24.95 -10.31 27.77
C LYS A 23 26.03 -10.45 26.71
N LYS A 24 25.98 -11.50 25.89
CA LYS A 24 26.76 -11.57 24.65
C LYS A 24 26.51 -10.24 23.93
N ALA A 25 27.57 -9.55 23.53
CA ALA A 25 27.42 -8.32 22.75
C ALA A 25 26.61 -8.66 21.49
N ASN A 26 25.54 -7.88 21.25
CA ASN A 26 24.76 -8.00 20.02
C ASN A 26 25.70 -7.76 18.83
N LYS A 27 25.66 -8.65 17.83
CA LYS A 27 26.46 -8.56 16.61
C LYS A 27 25.61 -8.26 15.38
N CYS A 28 24.36 -7.83 15.53
CA CYS A 28 23.41 -7.62 14.44
C CYS A 28 23.78 -6.44 13.52
N GLY A 29 23.05 -6.28 12.41
CA GLY A 29 23.29 -5.21 11.44
C GLY A 29 24.66 -5.36 10.75
N TYR A 30 25.35 -4.24 10.51
CA TYR A 30 26.63 -4.24 9.80
C TYR A 30 27.75 -4.97 10.54
N ASP A 31 27.69 -5.04 11.87
CA ASP A 31 28.66 -5.77 12.69
C ASP A 31 28.58 -7.30 12.47
N ALA A 32 27.49 -7.79 11.88
CA ALA A 32 27.30 -9.21 11.57
C ALA A 32 27.96 -9.59 10.23
N CYS A 33 28.35 -8.61 9.41
CA CYS A 33 28.55 -8.84 7.99
C CYS A 33 29.89 -9.48 7.65
N ASN A 34 29.84 -10.48 6.77
CA ASN A 34 31.01 -11.01 6.08
C ASN A 34 31.25 -10.18 4.81
N LEU A 35 32.40 -9.49 4.74
CA LEU A 35 32.78 -8.69 3.57
C LEU A 35 33.36 -9.50 2.41
N GLY A 36 33.55 -10.81 2.58
CA GLY A 36 34.11 -11.68 1.55
C GLY A 36 35.62 -11.47 1.34
N ASP A 37 36.10 -11.91 0.18
CA ASP A 37 37.52 -11.87 -0.22
C ASP A 37 37.72 -10.79 -1.30
N PRO A 38 38.54 -9.75 -1.07
CA PRO A 38 38.70 -8.63 -2.00
C PRO A 38 39.34 -9.01 -3.34
N SER A 39 39.96 -10.19 -3.45
CA SER A 39 40.59 -10.69 -4.68
C SER A 39 39.66 -11.53 -5.56
N LYS A 40 38.43 -11.77 -5.09
CA LYS A 40 37.48 -12.74 -5.67
C LYS A 40 36.17 -12.09 -6.06
N LEU A 41 35.39 -12.76 -6.90
CA LEU A 41 33.97 -12.46 -7.08
C LEU A 41 33.21 -13.00 -5.86
N ASN A 42 32.64 -12.09 -5.07
CA ASN A 42 31.87 -12.39 -3.87
C ASN A 42 30.38 -12.51 -4.20
N VAL A 43 29.83 -13.70 -4.04
CA VAL A 43 28.42 -14.02 -4.24
C VAL A 43 27.72 -14.04 -2.90
N HIS A 44 26.85 -13.05 -2.68
CA HIS A 44 26.04 -12.89 -1.48
C HIS A 44 24.75 -13.70 -1.63
N ILE A 45 24.70 -14.87 -1.00
CA ILE A 45 23.50 -15.73 -1.00
C ILE A 45 22.48 -15.17 -0.01
N VAL A 46 21.38 -14.64 -0.52
CA VAL A 46 20.29 -14.07 0.27
C VAL A 46 19.09 -15.00 0.23
N ALA A 47 18.92 -15.79 1.29
CA ALA A 47 17.75 -16.65 1.47
C ALA A 47 16.55 -15.80 1.90
N HIS A 48 15.45 -15.91 1.17
CA HIS A 48 14.20 -15.18 1.45
C HIS A 48 12.98 -16.00 1.02
N THR A 49 11.81 -15.55 1.46
CA THR A 49 10.51 -15.93 0.90
C THR A 49 9.79 -14.64 0.50
N HIS A 50 8.94 -14.70 -0.53
CA HIS A 50 8.02 -13.63 -0.85
C HIS A 50 6.61 -14.04 -0.42
N ASP A 51 6.09 -13.44 0.64
CA ASP A 51 4.82 -13.83 1.24
C ASP A 51 3.75 -12.77 0.97
N ASP A 52 3.02 -12.90 -0.15
CA ASP A 52 1.95 -11.97 -0.51
C ASP A 52 0.89 -11.86 0.60
N VAL A 53 0.61 -10.63 1.02
CA VAL A 53 -0.41 -10.33 2.04
C VAL A 53 -1.80 -10.34 1.39
N GLY A 54 -2.12 -11.46 0.76
CA GLY A 54 -3.30 -11.71 -0.08
C GLY A 54 -3.03 -11.44 -1.57
N TRP A 55 -3.44 -12.38 -2.43
CA TRP A 55 -3.30 -12.27 -3.90
C TRP A 55 -4.21 -13.30 -4.59
N LEU A 56 -3.79 -14.56 -4.66
CA LEU A 56 -4.63 -15.66 -5.14
C LEU A 56 -5.48 -16.26 -4.02
N LYS A 57 -4.96 -16.24 -2.80
CA LYS A 57 -5.66 -16.60 -1.56
C LYS A 57 -5.77 -15.38 -0.65
N THR A 58 -6.69 -15.40 0.30
CA THR A 58 -6.80 -14.35 1.32
C THR A 58 -5.61 -14.40 2.28
N VAL A 59 -5.33 -13.31 3.01
CA VAL A 59 -4.26 -13.25 4.03
C VAL A 59 -4.29 -14.47 4.95
N ASP A 60 -5.43 -14.79 5.55
CA ASP A 60 -5.55 -15.87 6.54
C ASP A 60 -5.36 -17.26 5.91
N GLN A 61 -5.78 -17.42 4.66
CA GLN A 61 -5.60 -18.68 3.91
C GLN A 61 -4.12 -18.93 3.59
N TYR A 62 -3.36 -17.90 3.21
CA TYR A 62 -1.91 -17.99 3.06
C TYR A 62 -1.22 -18.27 4.39
N PHE A 63 -1.65 -17.61 5.47
CA PHE A 63 -1.07 -17.85 6.79
C PHE A 63 -1.20 -19.33 7.22
N TYR A 64 -2.41 -19.89 7.13
CA TYR A 64 -2.70 -21.23 7.63
C TYR A 64 -2.34 -22.37 6.65
N GLY A 65 -2.10 -22.08 5.37
CA GLY A 65 -1.97 -23.13 4.35
C GLY A 65 -3.31 -23.69 3.86
N ALA A 66 -4.38 -22.90 3.93
CA ALA A 66 -5.69 -23.32 3.45
C ALA A 66 -5.79 -23.16 1.92
N ARG A 67 -6.72 -23.93 1.32
CA ARG A 67 -7.03 -23.89 -0.13
C ARG A 67 -5.80 -24.04 -1.03
N ASN A 68 -4.90 -24.96 -0.69
CA ASN A 68 -3.69 -25.25 -1.47
C ASN A 68 -3.95 -25.75 -2.91
N TYR A 69 -5.19 -26.09 -3.27
CA TYR A 69 -5.59 -26.33 -4.66
C TYR A 69 -5.59 -25.06 -5.52
N ILE A 70 -5.59 -23.86 -4.93
CA ILE A 70 -5.44 -22.58 -5.64
C ILE A 70 -3.97 -22.28 -5.87
N GLN A 71 -3.19 -22.29 -4.78
CA GLN A 71 -1.73 -22.16 -4.75
C GLN A 71 -1.26 -22.81 -3.44
N HIS A 72 -0.29 -23.71 -3.53
CA HIS A 72 0.31 -24.31 -2.34
C HIS A 72 1.18 -23.24 -1.66
N ALA A 73 0.80 -22.85 -0.45
CA ALA A 73 1.48 -21.81 0.31
C ALA A 73 0.95 -21.76 1.75
N GLY A 74 1.83 -21.85 2.75
CA GLY A 74 1.52 -21.83 4.18
C GLY A 74 2.57 -21.11 5.02
N VAL A 75 2.40 -19.81 5.26
CA VAL A 75 3.42 -18.93 5.86
C VAL A 75 3.84 -19.38 7.27
N GLN A 76 2.93 -19.91 8.08
CA GLN A 76 3.31 -20.42 9.41
C GLN A 76 4.34 -21.56 9.33
N TYR A 77 4.25 -22.42 8.31
CA TYR A 77 5.18 -23.54 8.12
C TYR A 77 6.53 -23.07 7.61
N ILE A 78 6.53 -22.01 6.78
CA ILE A 78 7.75 -21.32 6.35
C ILE A 78 8.53 -20.82 7.58
N LEU A 79 7.89 -20.02 8.43
CA LEU A 79 8.52 -19.46 9.62
C LEU A 79 8.99 -20.55 10.61
N ASP A 80 8.17 -21.58 10.84
CA ASP A 80 8.52 -22.70 11.72
C ASP A 80 9.76 -23.46 11.22
N SER A 81 9.84 -23.72 9.91
CA SER A 81 10.92 -24.50 9.33
C SER A 81 12.22 -23.67 9.20
N VAL A 82 12.12 -22.38 8.86
CA VAL A 82 13.25 -21.45 8.80
C VAL A 82 13.93 -21.32 10.16
N VAL A 83 13.17 -21.07 11.22
CA VAL A 83 13.73 -20.95 12.58
C VAL A 83 14.47 -22.25 12.97
N ARG A 84 13.89 -23.41 12.67
CA ARG A 84 14.54 -24.70 12.91
C ARG A 84 15.83 -24.86 12.11
N ALA A 85 15.83 -24.45 10.83
CA ALA A 85 17.00 -24.54 9.98
C ALA A 85 18.11 -23.59 10.43
N LEU A 86 17.78 -22.38 10.92
CA LEU A 86 18.74 -21.50 11.56
C LEU A 86 19.33 -22.18 12.80
N ASP A 87 18.55 -22.75 13.71
CA ASP A 87 19.11 -23.37 14.93
C ASP A 87 20.16 -24.47 14.68
N GLN A 88 20.10 -25.13 13.52
CA GLN A 88 21.00 -26.22 13.14
C GLN A 88 22.40 -25.78 12.65
N ASN A 89 22.56 -24.57 12.12
CA ASN A 89 23.85 -24.12 11.57
C ASN A 89 24.05 -22.61 11.76
N PRO A 90 25.07 -22.17 12.52
CA PRO A 90 25.32 -20.76 12.85
C PRO A 90 25.64 -19.87 11.63
N ASP A 91 26.05 -20.44 10.50
CA ASP A 91 26.40 -19.67 9.30
C ASP A 91 25.16 -19.30 8.46
N ARG A 92 24.06 -20.03 8.63
CA ARG A 92 22.82 -19.79 7.88
C ARG A 92 22.23 -18.43 8.24
N ARG A 93 21.74 -17.75 7.21
CA ARG A 93 21.03 -16.48 7.31
C ARG A 93 19.72 -16.53 6.54
N PHE A 94 18.76 -15.71 6.95
CA PHE A 94 17.47 -15.56 6.29
C PHE A 94 16.96 -14.13 6.46
N ILE A 95 16.28 -13.59 5.45
CA ILE A 95 15.59 -12.31 5.56
C ILE A 95 14.08 -12.49 5.58
N TYR A 96 13.37 -11.61 6.29
CA TYR A 96 11.90 -11.61 6.33
C TYR A 96 11.34 -10.19 6.21
N VAL A 97 10.22 -10.03 5.50
CA VAL A 97 9.74 -8.72 5.05
C VAL A 97 8.37 -8.34 5.64
N GLU A 98 7.35 -9.18 5.49
CA GLU A 98 5.94 -8.81 5.72
C GLU A 98 5.54 -8.95 7.20
N MET A 99 5.58 -7.84 7.94
CA MET A 99 5.32 -7.87 9.39
C MET A 99 3.90 -8.28 9.75
N GLY A 100 2.92 -8.15 8.85
CA GLY A 100 1.56 -8.64 9.07
C GLY A 100 1.52 -10.14 9.32
N PHE A 101 2.28 -10.94 8.57
CA PHE A 101 2.39 -12.38 8.81
C PHE A 101 3.28 -12.70 10.00
N PHE A 102 4.45 -12.06 10.09
CA PHE A 102 5.38 -12.31 11.20
C PHE A 102 4.74 -12.01 12.55
N TRP A 103 4.01 -10.89 12.69
CA TRP A 103 3.28 -10.53 13.90
C TRP A 103 2.26 -11.61 14.28
N ARG A 104 1.54 -12.14 13.27
CA ARG A 104 0.51 -13.18 13.46
C ARG A 104 1.13 -14.48 13.97
N TRP A 105 2.24 -14.89 13.37
CA TRP A 105 3.03 -16.06 13.80
C TRP A 105 3.60 -15.83 15.20
N TRP A 106 4.29 -14.71 15.43
CA TRP A 106 4.93 -14.32 16.68
C TRP A 106 3.97 -14.35 17.88
N SER A 107 2.75 -13.88 17.67
CA SER A 107 1.70 -13.81 18.69
C SER A 107 1.28 -15.20 19.20
N GLN A 108 1.52 -16.26 18.42
CA GLN A 108 1.17 -17.65 18.75
C GLN A 108 2.35 -18.44 19.33
N GLN A 109 3.56 -17.86 19.36
CA GLN A 109 4.76 -18.57 19.78
C GLN A 109 4.95 -18.63 21.29
N THR A 110 5.58 -19.72 21.74
CA THR A 110 6.05 -19.88 23.13
C THR A 110 7.21 -18.94 23.44
N ASP A 111 7.44 -18.63 24.71
CA ASP A 111 8.56 -17.77 25.12
C ASP A 111 9.92 -18.36 24.71
N ALA A 112 10.07 -19.68 24.77
CA ALA A 112 11.29 -20.36 24.30
C ALA A 112 11.56 -20.14 22.80
N MET A 113 10.52 -20.21 21.98
CA MET A 113 10.62 -19.92 20.55
C MET A 113 10.94 -18.43 20.31
N ARG A 114 10.26 -17.53 21.03
CA ARG A 114 10.51 -16.09 20.95
C ARG A 114 11.95 -15.74 21.33
N ASP A 115 12.50 -16.38 22.35
CA ASP A 115 13.89 -16.18 22.79
C ASP A 115 14.89 -16.66 21.74
N LYS A 116 14.62 -17.79 21.07
CA LYS A 116 15.43 -18.28 19.95
C LYS A 116 15.45 -17.31 18.77
N VAL A 117 14.28 -16.81 18.38
CA VAL A 117 14.17 -15.81 17.30
C VAL A 117 14.89 -14.51 17.68
N LYS A 118 14.71 -14.00 18.91
CA LYS A 118 15.47 -12.84 19.41
C LYS A 118 16.97 -13.10 19.37
N GLN A 119 17.43 -14.30 19.69
CA GLN A 119 18.84 -14.67 19.57
C GLN A 119 19.30 -14.55 18.10
N PHE A 120 18.58 -15.13 17.14
CA PHE A 120 18.97 -15.06 15.71
C PHE A 120 19.00 -13.64 15.17
N VAL A 121 18.07 -12.78 15.60
CA VAL A 121 18.04 -11.36 15.24
C VAL A 121 19.25 -10.63 15.85
N ASN A 122 19.57 -10.86 17.12
CA ASN A 122 20.75 -10.26 17.77
C ASN A 122 22.09 -10.76 17.21
N GLU A 123 22.09 -11.92 16.57
CA GLU A 123 23.23 -12.50 15.84
C GLU A 123 23.31 -12.04 14.37
N GLY A 124 22.29 -11.33 13.85
CA GLY A 124 22.21 -10.92 12.44
C GLY A 124 21.96 -12.08 11.46
N ARG A 125 21.39 -13.18 11.95
CA ARG A 125 21.11 -14.41 11.19
C ARG A 125 19.68 -14.45 10.68
N LEU A 126 18.74 -13.89 11.43
CA LEU A 126 17.45 -13.49 10.91
C LEU A 126 17.45 -11.97 10.83
N GLU A 127 17.22 -11.41 9.65
CA GLU A 127 17.16 -9.96 9.45
C GLU A 127 15.80 -9.53 8.90
N PHE A 128 15.18 -8.55 9.55
CA PHE A 128 13.98 -7.91 9.02
C PHE A 128 14.37 -6.85 8.00
N ILE A 129 13.86 -6.98 6.78
CA ILE A 129 14.13 -6.08 5.66
C ILE A 129 12.81 -5.41 5.25
N SER A 130 12.82 -4.12 4.89
CA SER A 130 11.65 -3.23 4.82
C SER A 130 10.91 -3.06 6.16
N GLY A 131 10.45 -4.16 6.75
CA GLY A 131 9.79 -4.21 8.07
C GLY A 131 8.47 -3.46 8.15
N GLY A 132 7.82 -3.19 7.01
CA GLY A 132 6.44 -2.71 6.97
C GLY A 132 5.45 -3.84 7.23
N TRP A 133 4.18 -3.49 7.45
CA TRP A 133 3.10 -4.46 7.57
C TRP A 133 2.97 -5.34 6.31
N CYS A 134 3.24 -4.77 5.14
CA CYS A 134 3.35 -5.48 3.86
C CYS A 134 4.46 -4.85 2.99
N MET A 135 4.72 -5.48 1.84
CA MET A 135 5.39 -4.85 0.71
C MET A 135 4.35 -4.07 -0.11
N ASN A 136 4.31 -2.74 0.05
CA ASN A 136 3.26 -1.91 -0.53
C ASN A 136 3.41 -1.68 -2.04
N ASP A 137 2.30 -1.46 -2.75
CA ASP A 137 2.32 -0.87 -4.09
C ASP A 137 2.98 0.52 -4.05
N GLU A 138 3.54 0.96 -5.17
CA GLU A 138 4.19 2.26 -5.31
C GLU A 138 3.44 3.21 -6.26
N ALA A 139 2.46 2.74 -7.04
CA ALA A 139 1.71 3.59 -7.97
C ALA A 139 0.38 4.10 -7.38
N SER A 140 -0.41 3.21 -6.79
CA SER A 140 -1.78 3.49 -6.34
C SER A 140 -1.91 3.68 -4.82
N THR A 141 -0.79 3.79 -4.11
CA THR A 141 -0.72 4.14 -2.69
C THR A 141 -0.68 5.65 -2.48
N HIS A 142 -1.00 6.08 -1.26
CA HIS A 142 -0.79 7.46 -0.83
C HIS A 142 0.33 7.47 0.21
N TYR A 143 1.21 8.47 0.17
CA TYR A 143 2.39 8.55 1.06
C TYR A 143 2.04 8.37 2.54
N ASN A 144 0.90 8.92 2.98
CA ASN A 144 0.44 8.76 4.36
C ASN A 144 0.19 7.28 4.73
N SER A 145 -0.44 6.52 3.84
CA SER A 145 -0.71 5.09 4.09
C SER A 145 0.58 4.25 4.03
N ILE A 146 1.55 4.63 3.18
CA ILE A 146 2.90 4.04 3.17
C ILE A 146 3.59 4.26 4.53
N ILE A 147 3.59 5.51 5.02
CA ILE A 147 4.18 5.84 6.32
C ILE A 147 3.47 5.08 7.45
N ASP A 148 2.14 4.99 7.42
CA ASP A 148 1.36 4.30 8.44
C ASP A 148 1.68 2.81 8.52
N GLN A 149 1.74 2.11 7.39
CA GLN A 149 2.01 0.67 7.37
C GLN A 149 3.46 0.36 7.79
N HIS A 150 4.43 1.19 7.39
CA HIS A 150 5.81 1.10 7.87
C HIS A 150 5.93 1.40 9.36
N SER A 151 5.22 2.42 9.86
CA SER A 151 5.23 2.78 11.27
C SER A 151 4.65 1.66 12.15
N LEU A 152 3.60 0.98 11.69
CA LEU A 152 2.99 -0.14 12.39
C LEU A 152 3.98 -1.31 12.55
N GLY A 153 4.66 -1.69 11.47
CA GLY A 153 5.69 -2.72 11.51
C GLY A 153 6.92 -2.31 12.34
N ALA A 154 7.37 -1.07 12.19
CA ALA A 154 8.51 -0.53 12.94
C ALA A 154 8.26 -0.45 14.45
N GLU A 155 7.04 -0.08 14.88
CA GLU A 155 6.64 -0.08 16.30
C GLU A 155 6.73 -1.50 16.87
N PHE A 156 6.16 -2.49 16.17
CA PHE A 156 6.26 -3.89 16.57
C PHE A 156 7.71 -4.36 16.67
N LEU A 157 8.53 -4.11 15.64
CA LEU A 157 9.92 -4.53 15.59
C LEU A 157 10.77 -3.90 16.70
N ARG A 158 10.59 -2.59 16.93
CA ARG A 158 11.25 -1.87 18.03
C ARG A 158 10.89 -2.49 19.38
N ASP A 159 9.60 -2.74 19.61
CA ASP A 159 9.12 -3.21 20.90
C ASP A 159 9.57 -4.65 21.20
N GLN A 160 9.73 -5.50 20.18
CA GLN A 160 10.13 -6.90 20.36
C GLN A 160 11.66 -7.15 20.27
N PHE A 161 12.37 -6.39 19.43
CA PHE A 161 13.75 -6.69 19.03
C PHE A 161 14.73 -5.52 19.23
N GLY A 162 14.24 -4.32 19.61
CA GLY A 162 15.08 -3.14 19.83
C GLY A 162 15.87 -2.74 18.57
N GLU A 163 17.10 -2.24 18.77
CA GLU A 163 17.96 -1.77 17.66
C GLU A 163 18.26 -2.85 16.61
N CYS A 164 18.37 -4.13 17.02
CA CYS A 164 18.62 -5.22 16.08
C CYS A 164 17.40 -5.54 15.20
N GLY A 165 16.20 -5.11 15.61
CA GLY A 165 15.00 -5.23 14.81
C GLY A 165 14.83 -4.12 13.77
N ARG A 166 15.64 -3.07 13.80
CA ARG A 166 15.49 -1.91 12.92
C ARG A 166 15.92 -2.25 11.49
N PRO A 167 15.02 -2.23 10.49
CA PRO A 167 15.39 -2.45 9.10
C PRO A 167 16.35 -1.37 8.61
N LYS A 168 17.31 -1.77 7.77
CA LYS A 168 18.28 -0.85 7.13
C LYS A 168 18.05 -0.73 5.64
N ILE A 169 17.42 -1.71 5.02
CA ILE A 169 17.29 -1.85 3.57
C ILE A 169 15.82 -2.00 3.19
N GLY A 170 15.39 -1.25 2.18
CA GLY A 170 14.12 -1.47 1.50
C GLY A 170 14.25 -2.62 0.52
N TRP A 171 13.23 -3.46 0.47
CA TRP A 171 13.13 -4.63 -0.40
C TRP A 171 11.76 -4.60 -1.04
N GLN A 172 11.73 -4.07 -2.26
CA GLN A 172 10.53 -3.87 -3.07
C GLN A 172 10.65 -4.75 -4.30
N ILE A 173 10.72 -6.06 -4.10
CA ILE A 173 11.02 -6.99 -5.19
C ILE A 173 9.87 -7.14 -6.19
N ASP A 174 8.64 -6.94 -5.73
CA ASP A 174 7.44 -7.22 -6.52
C ASP A 174 6.49 -6.07 -6.90
N PRO A 175 6.58 -4.83 -6.36
CA PRO A 175 5.81 -3.72 -6.92
C PRO A 175 6.08 -3.49 -8.40
N PHE A 176 5.02 -3.15 -9.15
CA PHE A 176 5.03 -3.15 -10.61
C PHE A 176 5.54 -1.83 -11.19
N GLY A 177 6.81 -1.54 -10.93
CA GLY A 177 7.48 -0.25 -11.13
C GLY A 177 7.67 0.49 -9.81
N HIS A 178 8.60 1.44 -9.78
CA HIS A 178 9.07 2.04 -8.53
C HIS A 178 8.99 3.57 -8.55
N SER A 179 8.37 4.12 -7.52
CA SER A 179 8.14 5.55 -7.38
C SER A 179 9.36 6.24 -6.78
N ARG A 180 9.65 7.42 -7.31
CA ARG A 180 10.59 8.35 -6.66
C ARG A 180 10.17 8.66 -5.22
N GLU A 181 8.87 8.77 -4.94
CA GLU A 181 8.38 9.11 -3.61
C GLU A 181 8.71 8.02 -2.58
N GLN A 182 8.59 6.74 -2.93
CA GLN A 182 8.97 5.62 -2.06
C GLN A 182 10.44 5.71 -1.64
N ALA A 183 11.35 5.96 -2.59
CA ALA A 183 12.78 6.11 -2.28
C ALA A 183 13.05 7.33 -1.37
N SER A 184 12.35 8.44 -1.61
CA SER A 184 12.42 9.64 -0.77
C SER A 184 11.94 9.37 0.67
N LEU A 185 10.84 8.62 0.81
CA LEU A 185 10.28 8.23 2.11
C LEU A 185 11.23 7.28 2.85
N LEU A 186 11.75 6.25 2.19
CA LEU A 186 12.70 5.31 2.81
C LEU A 186 13.98 6.02 3.28
N ALA A 187 14.53 6.95 2.51
CA ALA A 187 15.68 7.76 2.95
C ALA A 187 15.35 8.55 4.22
N GLN A 188 14.18 9.20 4.28
CA GLN A 188 13.72 9.95 5.46
C GLN A 188 13.40 9.05 6.67
N MET A 189 12.99 7.81 6.43
CA MET A 189 12.80 6.77 7.46
C MET A 189 14.12 6.20 7.99
N GLY A 190 15.27 6.59 7.41
CA GLY A 190 16.60 6.20 7.87
C GLY A 190 17.09 4.86 7.30
N PHE A 191 16.58 4.47 6.12
CA PHE A 191 17.12 3.37 5.34
C PHE A 191 18.41 3.80 4.62
N ASP A 192 19.33 2.86 4.50
CA ASP A 192 20.63 3.05 3.84
C ASP A 192 20.55 2.71 2.35
N GLY A 193 19.62 1.84 1.94
CA GLY A 193 19.39 1.53 0.53
C GLY A 193 18.06 0.84 0.22
N LEU A 194 17.80 0.62 -1.07
CA LEU A 194 16.61 -0.03 -1.63
C LEU A 194 17.02 -1.01 -2.75
N PHE A 195 16.53 -2.24 -2.70
CA PHE A 195 16.65 -3.19 -3.81
C PHE A 195 15.29 -3.60 -4.34
N PHE A 196 15.18 -3.74 -5.65
CA PHE A 196 13.93 -4.10 -6.32
C PHE A 196 14.14 -4.99 -7.54
N GLY A 197 13.09 -5.72 -7.93
CA GLY A 197 13.15 -6.72 -9.01
C GLY A 197 12.56 -6.26 -10.35
N ARG A 198 11.63 -5.31 -10.37
CA ARG A 198 10.83 -4.97 -11.56
C ARG A 198 11.23 -3.63 -12.20
N ALA A 199 12.24 -3.68 -13.07
CA ALA A 199 12.56 -2.58 -13.98
C ALA A 199 11.95 -2.83 -15.38
N ASP A 200 11.67 -1.77 -16.13
CA ASP A 200 11.34 -1.89 -17.56
C ASP A 200 12.40 -2.72 -18.31
N TYR A 201 11.98 -3.60 -19.21
CA TYR A 201 12.85 -4.58 -19.85
C TYR A 201 13.97 -3.93 -20.69
N ASP A 202 13.71 -2.77 -21.31
CA ASP A 202 14.71 -2.04 -22.10
C ASP A 202 15.65 -1.23 -21.17
N ASP A 203 15.15 -0.65 -20.07
CA ASP A 203 16.00 -0.05 -19.03
C ASP A 203 16.92 -1.10 -18.39
N TYR A 204 16.37 -2.26 -18.01
CA TYR A 204 17.10 -3.39 -17.45
C TYR A 204 18.24 -3.84 -18.38
N ALA A 205 17.94 -4.07 -19.66
CA ALA A 205 18.94 -4.47 -20.65
C ALA A 205 20.03 -3.40 -20.85
N THR A 206 19.67 -2.12 -20.74
CA THR A 206 20.63 -1.01 -20.82
C THR A 206 21.52 -0.94 -19.59
N ARG A 207 20.96 -1.09 -18.38
CA ARG A 207 21.71 -1.14 -17.13
C ARG A 207 22.67 -2.31 -17.06
N ASN A 208 22.23 -3.48 -17.51
CA ASN A 208 23.06 -4.67 -17.59
C ASN A 208 24.28 -4.46 -18.50
N ARG A 209 24.08 -3.87 -19.69
CA ARG A 209 25.19 -3.59 -20.64
C ARG A 209 26.14 -2.50 -20.14
N THR A 210 25.63 -1.52 -19.40
CA THR A 210 26.38 -0.33 -18.97
C THR A 210 26.94 -0.43 -17.55
N LYS A 211 26.67 -1.52 -16.85
CA LYS A 211 27.05 -1.76 -15.45
C LYS A 211 26.47 -0.72 -14.48
N THR A 212 25.19 -0.39 -14.66
CA THR A 212 24.48 0.65 -13.90
C THR A 212 23.23 0.10 -13.20
N MET A 213 23.26 -1.18 -12.82
CA MET A 213 22.24 -1.77 -11.93
C MET A 213 22.21 -1.10 -10.55
N GLU A 214 23.29 -0.43 -10.17
CA GLU A 214 23.49 0.19 -8.86
C GLU A 214 23.77 1.69 -9.00
N MET A 215 23.07 2.50 -8.22
CA MET A 215 23.06 3.96 -8.35
C MET A 215 22.67 4.63 -7.03
N VAL A 216 22.96 5.93 -6.92
CA VAL A 216 22.34 6.80 -5.90
C VAL A 216 21.13 7.46 -6.51
N TRP A 217 19.94 7.11 -6.01
CA TRP A 217 18.69 7.72 -6.42
C TRP A 217 18.48 9.01 -5.64
N LYS A 218 18.51 10.14 -6.36
CA LYS A 218 18.22 11.47 -5.83
C LYS A 218 16.71 11.70 -5.89
N ALA A 219 16.02 11.23 -4.87
CA ALA A 219 14.58 11.03 -4.93
C ALA A 219 13.72 12.28 -4.68
N SER A 220 14.31 13.45 -4.43
CA SER A 220 13.57 14.70 -4.36
C SER A 220 14.42 15.88 -4.80
N ALA A 221 13.83 16.76 -5.62
CA ALA A 221 14.44 18.02 -6.01
C ALA A 221 14.51 19.04 -4.86
N ASN A 222 13.73 18.83 -3.78
CA ASN A 222 13.57 19.82 -2.71
C ASN A 222 14.25 19.41 -1.39
N LEU A 223 14.65 18.15 -1.23
CA LEU A 223 15.19 17.62 0.03
C LEU A 223 16.70 17.34 -0.02
N ASP A 224 17.33 17.55 -1.19
CA ASP A 224 18.75 17.26 -1.42
C ASP A 224 19.15 15.89 -0.83
N ARG A 225 20.26 15.84 -0.07
CA ARG A 225 20.84 14.63 0.51
C ARG A 225 19.90 13.86 1.44
N GLN A 226 18.85 14.49 1.99
CA GLN A 226 17.88 13.78 2.84
C GLN A 226 17.00 12.80 2.05
N SER A 227 16.98 12.93 0.72
CA SER A 227 16.25 12.04 -0.19
C SER A 227 17.18 11.16 -1.04
N TRP A 228 18.49 11.17 -0.77
CA TRP A 228 19.43 10.37 -1.54
C TRP A 228 19.49 8.97 -0.92
N LEU A 229 19.17 7.97 -1.72
CA LEU A 229 19.16 6.58 -1.29
C LEU A 229 20.01 5.75 -2.25
N PHE A 230 20.84 4.84 -1.74
CA PHE A 230 21.46 3.86 -2.62
C PHE A 230 20.39 2.90 -3.14
N THR A 231 20.37 2.63 -4.43
CA THR A 231 19.36 1.77 -5.05
C THR A 231 20.02 0.76 -5.98
N GLY A 232 19.54 -0.48 -5.94
CA GLY A 232 20.01 -1.56 -6.80
C GLY A 232 18.85 -2.30 -7.47
N VAL A 233 18.98 -2.55 -8.77
CA VAL A 233 18.13 -3.47 -9.52
C VAL A 233 18.71 -4.89 -9.36
N LEU A 234 17.88 -5.85 -8.96
CA LEU A 234 18.30 -7.24 -8.75
C LEU A 234 18.58 -7.96 -10.09
N PRO A 235 19.55 -8.90 -10.14
CA PRO A 235 20.03 -9.50 -11.39
C PRO A 235 19.05 -10.48 -12.09
N ASN A 236 18.02 -10.95 -11.40
CA ASN A 236 17.17 -12.03 -11.86
C ASN A 236 15.70 -11.85 -11.40
N GLY A 237 15.27 -10.58 -11.30
CA GLY A 237 14.00 -10.23 -10.68
C GLY A 237 14.09 -10.45 -9.17
N TYR A 238 13.68 -11.62 -8.71
CA TYR A 238 13.80 -12.02 -7.30
C TYR A 238 13.85 -13.53 -7.06
N GLY A 239 13.97 -14.32 -8.14
CA GLY A 239 14.07 -15.78 -8.04
C GLY A 239 15.50 -16.27 -7.80
N PRO A 240 15.73 -17.57 -7.59
CA PRO A 240 17.05 -18.17 -7.75
C PRO A 240 17.49 -18.16 -9.23
N PRO A 241 18.80 -18.26 -9.51
CA PRO A 241 19.26 -18.53 -10.86
C PRO A 241 18.61 -19.80 -11.41
N ASN A 242 18.39 -19.83 -12.73
CA ASN A 242 17.82 -21.00 -13.40
C ASN A 242 18.57 -22.29 -12.98
N SER A 243 17.81 -23.34 -12.69
CA SER A 243 18.30 -24.62 -12.22
C SER A 243 18.81 -24.66 -10.77
N PHE A 244 18.56 -23.64 -9.95
CA PHE A 244 18.96 -23.58 -8.52
C PHE A 244 17.78 -23.35 -7.57
N CYS A 245 16.55 -23.69 -7.98
CA CYS A 245 15.42 -23.72 -7.06
C CYS A 245 15.43 -25.01 -6.22
N TYR A 246 15.56 -24.90 -4.91
CA TYR A 246 15.61 -26.05 -4.00
C TYR A 246 14.34 -26.22 -3.16
N ASP A 247 13.24 -25.61 -3.61
CA ASP A 247 11.96 -25.71 -2.96
C ASP A 247 11.25 -27.02 -3.28
N ASN A 248 10.34 -27.45 -2.41
CA ASN A 248 9.59 -28.70 -2.59
C ASN A 248 8.61 -28.66 -3.77
N PHE A 249 8.37 -27.49 -4.36
CA PHE A 249 7.60 -27.33 -5.60
C PHE A 249 8.45 -27.24 -6.87
N CYS A 250 9.78 -27.35 -6.75
CA CYS A 250 10.71 -27.25 -7.87
C CYS A 250 11.26 -28.62 -8.28
N ASP A 251 11.49 -28.79 -9.59
CA ASP A 251 12.01 -30.04 -10.18
C ASP A 251 13.54 -30.02 -10.38
N ASP A 252 14.23 -28.96 -9.92
CA ASP A 252 15.67 -28.83 -10.11
C ASP A 252 16.44 -29.87 -9.29
N ALA A 253 17.51 -30.42 -9.88
CA ALA A 253 18.29 -31.46 -9.23
C ALA A 253 18.94 -30.96 -7.91
N PRO A 254 18.80 -31.71 -6.80
CA PRO A 254 19.55 -31.43 -5.59
C PRO A 254 21.04 -31.72 -5.81
N ILE A 255 21.88 -31.30 -4.87
CA ILE A 255 23.31 -31.64 -4.89
C ILE A 255 23.49 -33.05 -4.32
N MET A 256 23.81 -33.98 -5.23
CA MET A 256 24.09 -35.38 -4.95
C MET A 256 25.60 -35.56 -4.82
N ASP A 257 26.07 -35.59 -3.58
CA ASP A 257 27.48 -35.44 -3.21
C ASP A 257 28.14 -36.70 -2.64
N ASP A 258 27.43 -37.83 -2.65
CA ASP A 258 28.01 -39.14 -2.33
C ASP A 258 28.57 -39.78 -3.61
N PRO A 259 29.91 -39.90 -3.77
CA PRO A 259 30.52 -40.48 -4.96
C PRO A 259 30.27 -41.99 -5.11
N GLN A 260 29.72 -42.66 -4.08
CA GLN A 260 29.37 -44.08 -4.13
C GLN A 260 27.95 -44.32 -4.66
N LEU A 261 27.11 -43.28 -4.69
CA LEU A 261 25.75 -43.37 -5.19
C LEU A 261 25.70 -43.07 -6.69
N HIS A 262 24.65 -43.58 -7.34
CA HIS A 262 24.32 -43.18 -8.70
C HIS A 262 23.97 -41.67 -8.75
N ASP A 263 24.10 -41.08 -9.92
CA ASP A 263 23.71 -39.68 -10.19
C ASP A 263 24.51 -38.60 -9.42
N TYR A 264 25.72 -38.91 -8.93
CA TYR A 264 26.65 -37.91 -8.38
C TYR A 264 26.87 -36.76 -9.37
N ASN A 265 26.52 -35.54 -8.96
CA ASN A 265 26.40 -34.39 -9.87
C ASN A 265 27.21 -33.15 -9.46
N VAL A 266 27.99 -33.20 -8.38
CA VAL A 266 28.74 -32.04 -7.85
C VAL A 266 29.56 -31.30 -8.92
N PRO A 267 30.36 -31.96 -9.80
CA PRO A 267 31.17 -31.24 -10.79
C PRO A 267 30.32 -30.44 -11.78
N GLU A 268 29.14 -30.93 -12.12
CA GLU A 268 28.21 -30.22 -12.99
C GLU A 268 27.56 -29.05 -12.27
N ARG A 269 26.97 -29.29 -11.09
CA ARG A 269 26.26 -28.26 -10.32
C ARG A 269 27.17 -27.09 -9.94
N VAL A 270 28.41 -27.38 -9.54
CA VAL A 270 29.42 -26.36 -9.23
C VAL A 270 29.77 -25.51 -10.45
N ARG A 271 29.98 -26.15 -11.62
CA ARG A 271 30.31 -25.42 -12.86
C ARG A 271 29.17 -24.52 -13.29
N SER A 272 27.94 -25.03 -13.28
CA SER A 272 26.74 -24.26 -13.63
C SER A 272 26.52 -23.09 -12.69
N PHE A 273 26.79 -23.27 -11.39
CA PHE A 273 26.66 -22.19 -10.41
C PHE A 273 27.71 -21.09 -10.62
N ILE A 274 28.97 -21.46 -10.84
CA ILE A 274 30.04 -20.49 -11.15
C ILE A 274 29.67 -19.69 -12.40
N GLN A 275 29.14 -20.34 -13.42
CA GLN A 275 28.68 -19.67 -14.64
C GLN A 275 27.50 -18.72 -14.36
N ALA A 276 26.52 -19.14 -13.57
CA ALA A 276 25.39 -18.29 -13.18
C ALA A 276 25.87 -17.03 -12.41
N ALA A 277 26.74 -17.21 -11.41
CA ALA A 277 27.31 -16.10 -10.65
C ALA A 277 28.10 -15.13 -11.53
N GLN A 278 28.90 -15.64 -12.48
CA GLN A 278 29.63 -14.81 -13.42
C GLN A 278 28.70 -14.03 -14.37
N ASN A 279 27.61 -14.66 -14.83
CA ASN A 279 26.62 -14.03 -15.69
C ASN A 279 25.86 -12.92 -14.97
N GLU A 280 25.39 -13.16 -13.74
CA GLU A 280 24.70 -12.16 -12.94
C GLU A 280 25.62 -10.98 -12.60
N ALA A 281 26.91 -11.23 -12.35
CA ALA A 281 27.89 -10.19 -12.05
C ALA A 281 28.24 -9.26 -13.23
N VAL A 282 27.88 -9.61 -14.48
CA VAL A 282 28.23 -8.80 -15.68
C VAL A 282 27.68 -7.38 -15.58
N GLY A 283 26.46 -7.23 -15.07
CA GLY A 283 25.75 -5.95 -14.94
C GLY A 283 26.14 -5.09 -13.74
N PHE A 284 27.08 -5.55 -12.92
CA PHE A 284 27.44 -4.90 -11.66
C PHE A 284 28.82 -4.26 -11.74
N ALA A 285 29.01 -3.17 -10.98
CA ALA A 285 30.19 -2.33 -11.07
C ALA A 285 31.37 -2.79 -10.19
N THR A 286 31.13 -3.78 -9.32
CA THR A 286 32.09 -4.27 -8.32
C THR A 286 32.34 -5.76 -8.47
N ASN A 287 33.20 -6.33 -7.62
CA ASN A 287 33.39 -7.77 -7.47
C ASN A 287 32.40 -8.39 -6.47
N HIS A 288 31.29 -7.72 -6.14
CA HIS A 288 30.20 -8.25 -5.35
C HIS A 288 28.97 -8.42 -6.24
N THR A 289 28.26 -9.52 -6.09
CA THR A 289 26.94 -9.73 -6.69
C THR A 289 26.00 -10.35 -5.65
N ILE A 290 24.74 -9.95 -5.70
CA ILE A 290 23.67 -10.46 -4.84
C ILE A 290 22.92 -11.55 -5.58
N MET A 291 22.65 -12.68 -4.91
CA MET A 291 21.89 -13.77 -5.49
C MET A 291 20.75 -14.12 -4.54
N THR A 292 19.54 -13.82 -4.98
CA THR A 292 18.28 -14.16 -4.29
C THR A 292 18.06 -15.65 -4.37
N MET A 293 17.92 -16.32 -3.23
CA MET A 293 17.68 -17.76 -3.14
C MET A 293 16.33 -17.97 -2.48
N GLY A 294 15.27 -17.67 -3.23
CA GLY A 294 13.88 -17.67 -2.78
C GLY A 294 12.93 -17.21 -3.90
N SER A 295 11.63 -17.31 -3.65
CA SER A 295 10.54 -16.86 -4.53
C SER A 295 9.23 -16.88 -3.73
N ASP A 296 8.10 -16.62 -4.38
CA ASP A 296 6.74 -16.73 -3.85
C ASP A 296 6.54 -17.97 -2.97
N PHE A 297 6.27 -17.75 -1.68
CA PHE A 297 5.91 -18.75 -0.67
C PHE A 297 6.85 -19.98 -0.57
N GLN A 298 8.12 -19.80 -0.90
CA GLN A 298 9.13 -20.85 -0.74
C GLN A 298 9.56 -21.01 0.73
N TYR A 299 10.37 -22.02 1.02
CA TYR A 299 10.86 -22.36 2.37
C TYR A 299 9.81 -22.96 3.31
N GLU A 300 8.66 -23.48 2.83
CA GLU A 300 7.78 -24.31 3.68
C GLU A 300 8.56 -25.50 4.27
N ASN A 301 9.48 -26.06 3.49
CA ASN A 301 10.54 -26.94 3.97
C ASN A 301 11.92 -26.30 3.79
N ALA A 302 12.27 -25.34 4.66
CA ALA A 302 13.56 -24.64 4.63
C ALA A 302 14.79 -25.57 4.63
N ASN A 303 14.68 -26.79 5.16
CA ASN A 303 15.79 -27.74 5.19
C ASN A 303 16.25 -28.15 3.79
N GLU A 304 15.37 -28.24 2.80
CA GLU A 304 15.76 -28.59 1.41
C GLU A 304 16.65 -27.50 0.80
N TRP A 305 16.24 -26.23 0.95
CA TRP A 305 17.04 -25.06 0.61
C TRP A 305 18.40 -25.04 1.29
N PHE A 306 18.39 -25.04 2.63
CA PHE A 306 19.62 -24.87 3.39
C PHE A 306 20.59 -26.04 3.22
N LYS A 307 20.11 -27.28 3.10
CA LYS A 307 20.98 -28.45 2.86
C LYS A 307 21.69 -28.36 1.52
N ASN A 308 21.00 -27.91 0.47
CA ASN A 308 21.61 -27.74 -0.85
C ASN A 308 22.53 -26.51 -0.89
N MET A 309 22.14 -25.38 -0.31
CA MET A 309 22.98 -24.19 -0.24
C MET A 309 24.26 -24.41 0.59
N ASP A 310 24.20 -25.15 1.71
CA ASP A 310 25.39 -25.52 2.50
C ASP A 310 26.40 -26.30 1.64
N LYS A 311 25.91 -27.29 0.87
CA LYS A 311 26.75 -28.06 -0.07
C LYS A 311 27.29 -27.19 -1.20
N LEU A 312 26.44 -26.33 -1.77
CA LEU A 312 26.79 -25.42 -2.86
C LEU A 312 27.94 -24.50 -2.46
N ILE A 313 27.79 -23.81 -1.33
CA ILE A 313 28.82 -22.94 -0.74
C ILE A 313 30.12 -23.72 -0.54
N ARG A 314 30.05 -24.90 0.09
CA ARG A 314 31.21 -25.75 0.34
C ARG A 314 31.95 -26.13 -0.95
N TYR A 315 31.24 -26.69 -1.92
CA TYR A 315 31.85 -27.26 -3.13
C TYR A 315 32.30 -26.20 -4.12
N VAL A 316 31.60 -25.06 -4.22
CA VAL A 316 32.04 -23.92 -5.04
C VAL A 316 33.30 -23.30 -4.45
N ASN A 317 33.33 -23.03 -3.15
CA ASN A 317 34.52 -22.46 -2.50
C ASN A 317 35.72 -23.41 -2.54
N ALA A 318 35.50 -24.73 -2.52
CA ALA A 318 36.58 -25.71 -2.70
C ALA A 318 37.29 -25.58 -4.06
N GLN A 319 36.62 -25.08 -5.11
CA GLN A 319 37.25 -24.83 -6.41
C GLN A 319 38.25 -23.68 -6.40
N GLN A 320 38.31 -22.88 -5.33
CA GLN A 320 39.35 -21.85 -5.19
C GLN A 320 40.76 -22.46 -5.18
N ALA A 321 40.91 -23.68 -4.63
CA ALA A 321 42.17 -24.44 -4.71
C ALA A 321 42.53 -24.85 -6.15
N ASN A 322 41.55 -24.88 -7.05
CA ASN A 322 41.68 -25.19 -8.47
C ASN A 322 41.66 -23.93 -9.35
N GLY A 323 41.85 -22.74 -8.77
CA GLY A 323 41.95 -21.48 -9.50
C GLY A 323 40.62 -20.75 -9.77
N SER A 324 39.48 -21.22 -9.23
CA SER A 324 38.23 -20.45 -9.28
C SER A 324 38.38 -19.13 -8.50
N ASN A 325 37.95 -18.01 -9.10
CA ASN A 325 37.91 -16.72 -8.40
C ASN A 325 36.61 -16.48 -7.63
N VAL A 326 35.69 -17.45 -7.57
CA VAL A 326 34.37 -17.25 -6.96
C VAL A 326 34.41 -17.60 -5.47
N ASN A 327 33.86 -16.72 -4.65
CA ASN A 327 33.67 -16.86 -3.22
C ASN A 327 32.19 -16.70 -2.86
N VAL A 328 31.60 -17.71 -2.23
CA VAL A 328 30.16 -17.78 -1.95
C VAL A 328 29.94 -17.87 -0.44
N PHE A 329 28.97 -17.12 0.08
CA PHE A 329 28.62 -17.18 1.50
C PHE A 329 27.19 -16.68 1.74
N TYR A 330 26.59 -17.13 2.84
CA TYR A 330 25.31 -16.57 3.32
C TYR A 330 25.45 -15.10 3.66
N SER A 331 24.49 -14.31 3.20
CA SER A 331 24.45 -12.85 3.36
C SER A 331 23.02 -12.37 3.56
N THR A 332 22.89 -11.06 3.77
CA THR A 332 21.64 -10.31 3.72
C THR A 332 21.82 -9.09 2.79
N PRO A 333 20.73 -8.40 2.38
CA PRO A 333 20.82 -7.17 1.60
C PRO A 333 21.62 -6.07 2.30
N SER A 334 21.55 -5.98 3.64
CA SER A 334 22.37 -5.04 4.42
C SER A 334 23.85 -5.35 4.28
N CYS A 335 24.24 -6.62 4.37
CA CYS A 335 25.64 -7.00 4.20
C CYS A 335 26.14 -6.83 2.77
N TYR A 336 25.26 -7.02 1.78
CA TYR A 336 25.59 -6.70 0.38
C TYR A 336 25.86 -5.19 0.22
N LEU A 337 24.94 -4.33 0.64
CA LEU A 337 25.13 -2.87 0.57
C LEU A 337 26.37 -2.42 1.34
N TYR A 338 26.61 -2.99 2.52
CA TYR A 338 27.78 -2.66 3.33
C TYR A 338 29.08 -3.01 2.61
N ALA A 339 29.14 -4.14 1.91
CA ALA A 339 30.27 -4.51 1.08
C ALA A 339 30.48 -3.50 -0.06
N LEU A 340 29.42 -3.11 -0.77
CA LEU A 340 29.49 -2.09 -1.84
C LEU A 340 30.00 -0.73 -1.33
N ASN A 341 29.53 -0.30 -0.16
CA ASN A 341 29.96 0.96 0.45
C ASN A 341 31.47 0.93 0.81
N ASN A 342 32.01 -0.24 1.19
CA ASN A 342 33.44 -0.40 1.50
C ASN A 342 34.35 -0.37 0.27
N VAL A 343 33.82 -0.54 -0.95
CA VAL A 343 34.60 -0.41 -2.20
C VAL A 343 35.03 1.04 -2.46
N SER A 344 34.51 2.03 -1.71
CA SER A 344 34.89 3.45 -1.80
C SER A 344 34.83 4.01 -3.23
N ARG A 345 33.74 3.69 -3.93
CA ARG A 345 33.48 4.04 -5.34
C ARG A 345 32.45 5.16 -5.45
N THR A 346 32.58 5.99 -6.49
CA THR A 346 31.53 6.92 -6.93
C THR A 346 30.49 6.20 -7.80
N TRP A 347 29.22 6.35 -7.44
CA TRP A 347 28.08 5.71 -8.12
C TRP A 347 27.41 6.65 -9.13
N THR A 348 26.75 6.08 -10.14
CA THR A 348 25.86 6.83 -11.04
C THR A 348 24.64 7.34 -10.28
N THR A 349 23.89 8.27 -10.88
CA THR A 349 22.72 8.87 -10.22
C THR A 349 21.48 8.81 -11.08
N LYS A 350 20.30 8.69 -10.46
CA LYS A 350 18.96 8.79 -11.09
C LYS A 350 18.11 9.83 -10.35
N THR A 351 17.14 10.47 -11.01
CA THR A 351 16.30 11.55 -10.44
C THR A 351 14.79 11.41 -10.70
N ASP A 352 14.41 10.64 -11.71
CA ASP A 352 13.04 10.30 -12.11
C ASP A 352 12.61 8.96 -11.48
N ASP A 353 11.46 8.43 -11.90
CA ASP A 353 10.89 7.15 -11.42
C ASP A 353 11.26 5.95 -12.31
N PHE A 354 10.82 4.76 -11.92
CA PHE A 354 10.85 3.54 -12.72
C PHE A 354 9.43 3.20 -13.24
N PHE A 355 8.66 4.23 -13.58
CA PHE A 355 7.34 4.06 -14.20
C PHE A 355 7.33 4.56 -15.65
N PRO A 356 6.48 3.96 -16.51
CA PRO A 356 5.73 2.72 -16.28
C PRO A 356 6.64 1.48 -16.37
N TYR A 357 6.26 0.40 -15.70
CA TYR A 357 6.93 -0.91 -15.84
C TYR A 357 6.40 -1.67 -17.05
N ALA A 358 7.30 -2.24 -17.85
CA ALA A 358 6.98 -3.30 -18.80
C ALA A 358 8.00 -4.43 -18.70
N HIS A 359 7.51 -5.67 -18.60
CA HIS A 359 8.35 -6.86 -18.56
C HIS A 359 8.76 -7.40 -19.94
N HIS A 360 8.06 -6.99 -21.00
CA HIS A 360 8.35 -7.31 -22.40
C HIS A 360 7.53 -6.38 -23.32
N PRO A 361 7.76 -6.38 -24.66
CA PRO A 361 6.96 -5.60 -25.60
C PRO A 361 5.45 -5.85 -25.45
N HIS A 362 4.62 -4.80 -25.56
CA HIS A 362 3.17 -4.85 -25.35
C HIS A 362 2.68 -5.25 -23.94
N GLY A 363 3.57 -5.46 -22.98
CA GLY A 363 3.23 -5.82 -21.61
C GLY A 363 3.48 -4.67 -20.65
N PHE A 364 2.87 -3.49 -20.89
CA PHE A 364 2.93 -2.32 -19.99
C PHE A 364 1.92 -2.45 -18.86
N TRP A 365 2.41 -2.44 -17.62
CA TRP A 365 1.63 -2.63 -16.40
C TRP A 365 1.06 -1.29 -15.96
N THR A 366 0.11 -0.76 -16.74
CA THR A 366 -0.57 0.51 -16.43
C THR A 366 -2.08 0.32 -16.25
N GLY A 367 -2.59 -0.91 -16.42
CA GLY A 367 -3.99 -1.25 -16.15
C GLY A 367 -4.32 -1.18 -14.66
N TYR A 368 -3.40 -1.64 -13.82
CA TYR A 368 -3.60 -1.66 -12.36
C TYR A 368 -3.67 -0.27 -11.74
N PHE A 369 -3.23 0.78 -12.45
CA PHE A 369 -3.45 2.17 -12.03
C PHE A 369 -4.95 2.47 -11.83
N THR A 370 -5.84 1.76 -12.55
CA THR A 370 -7.30 1.93 -12.49
C THR A 370 -8.06 0.70 -11.99
N SER A 371 -7.53 -0.52 -12.14
CA SER A 371 -8.23 -1.75 -11.75
C SER A 371 -8.82 -1.68 -10.33
N ARG A 372 -10.05 -2.14 -10.15
CA ARG A 372 -10.80 -2.06 -8.88
C ARG A 372 -10.89 -0.64 -8.28
N ALA A 373 -11.22 0.37 -9.08
CA ALA A 373 -11.37 1.76 -8.65
C ALA A 373 -12.22 1.97 -7.37
N ALA A 374 -13.25 1.14 -7.15
CA ALA A 374 -14.05 1.16 -5.92
C ALA A 374 -13.23 0.82 -4.67
N LEU A 375 -12.36 -0.19 -4.72
CA LEU A 375 -11.47 -0.56 -3.60
C LEU A 375 -10.43 0.53 -3.35
N LYS A 376 -9.85 1.12 -4.41
CA LYS A 376 -8.94 2.29 -4.30
C LYS A 376 -9.60 3.47 -3.58
N ARG A 377 -10.84 3.81 -3.94
CA ARG A 377 -11.61 4.86 -3.23
C ARG A 377 -11.89 4.45 -1.78
N TYR A 378 -12.21 3.19 -1.54
CA TYR A 378 -12.52 2.70 -0.20
C TYR A 378 -11.30 2.72 0.74
N GLU A 379 -10.11 2.42 0.22
CA GLU A 379 -8.85 2.61 0.94
C GLU A 379 -8.66 4.08 1.34
N ARG A 380 -8.84 5.04 0.41
CA ARG A 380 -8.64 6.47 0.71
C ARG A 380 -9.63 6.99 1.75
N HIS A 381 -10.88 6.55 1.68
CA HIS A 381 -11.90 6.84 2.67
C HIS A 381 -11.53 6.25 4.04
N SER A 382 -11.08 5.00 4.07
CA SER A 382 -10.66 4.31 5.29
C SER A 382 -9.42 4.94 5.93
N ASN A 383 -8.45 5.41 5.12
CA ASN A 383 -7.30 6.16 5.62
C ASN A 383 -7.74 7.44 6.34
N ASN A 384 -8.67 8.20 5.75
CA ASN A 384 -9.20 9.41 6.39
C ASN A 384 -9.85 9.11 7.74
N ILE A 385 -10.70 8.07 7.82
CA ILE A 385 -11.31 7.63 9.08
C ILE A 385 -10.24 7.23 10.10
N LEU A 386 -9.19 6.52 9.68
CA LEU A 386 -8.08 6.15 10.57
C LEU A 386 -7.39 7.39 11.16
N GLN A 387 -7.10 8.40 10.34
CA GLN A 387 -6.50 9.65 10.82
C GLN A 387 -7.40 10.38 11.81
N VAL A 388 -8.69 10.53 11.49
CA VAL A 388 -9.68 11.16 12.38
C VAL A 388 -9.76 10.40 13.71
N THR A 389 -9.79 9.07 13.65
CA THR A 389 -9.86 8.21 14.84
C THR A 389 -8.63 8.39 15.73
N ARG A 390 -7.43 8.45 15.15
CA ARG A 390 -6.17 8.68 15.89
C ARG A 390 -6.13 10.08 16.52
N GLN A 391 -6.52 11.11 15.76
CA GLN A 391 -6.62 12.48 16.26
C GLN A 391 -7.59 12.58 17.46
N LEU A 392 -8.80 12.04 17.31
CA LEU A 392 -9.80 12.06 18.37
C LEU A 392 -9.38 11.24 19.60
N ASN A 393 -8.77 10.08 19.41
CA ASN A 393 -8.23 9.28 20.52
C ASN A 393 -7.13 10.04 21.29
N ALA A 394 -6.27 10.78 20.58
CA ALA A 394 -5.21 11.58 21.19
C ALA A 394 -5.79 12.80 21.94
N ILE A 395 -6.66 13.59 21.29
CA ILE A 395 -7.26 14.81 21.85
C ILE A 395 -8.15 14.47 23.05
N ALA A 396 -8.96 13.42 22.95
CA ALA A 396 -9.79 12.97 24.06
C ALA A 396 -9.01 12.16 25.10
N ASN A 397 -7.72 11.85 24.88
CA ASN A 397 -6.88 11.07 25.79
C ASN A 397 -7.57 9.76 26.25
N LEU A 398 -7.90 8.89 25.30
CA LEU A 398 -8.63 7.63 25.56
C LEU A 398 -7.71 6.40 25.68
N ASN A 399 -6.49 6.46 25.16
CA ASN A 399 -5.50 5.36 25.13
C ASN A 399 -6.03 4.04 24.52
N LEU A 400 -6.87 4.11 23.49
CA LEU A 400 -7.53 2.95 22.86
C LEU A 400 -6.69 2.36 21.71
N ARG A 401 -5.41 2.06 21.98
CA ARG A 401 -4.47 1.53 20.96
C ARG A 401 -4.97 0.24 20.32
N ASN A 402 -5.49 -0.69 21.13
CA ASN A 402 -5.99 -1.99 20.63
C ASN A 402 -7.17 -1.84 19.68
N SER A 403 -8.08 -0.89 19.92
CA SER A 403 -9.21 -0.63 19.02
C SER A 403 -8.75 0.01 17.71
N ILE A 404 -7.78 0.93 17.76
CA ILE A 404 -7.19 1.56 16.57
C ILE A 404 -6.39 0.57 15.73
N PHE A 405 -5.80 -0.44 16.38
CA PHE A 405 -5.03 -1.48 15.71
C PHE A 405 -5.86 -2.21 14.65
N TYR A 406 -7.16 -2.47 14.87
CA TYR A 406 -8.02 -3.16 13.88
C TYR A 406 -8.04 -2.45 12.52
N LEU A 407 -8.25 -1.13 12.52
CA LEU A 407 -8.22 -0.37 11.26
C LEU A 407 -6.79 -0.13 10.76
N SER A 408 -5.81 -0.01 11.66
CA SER A 408 -4.40 0.14 11.26
C SER A 408 -3.87 -1.11 10.55
N GLU A 409 -4.23 -2.31 11.04
CA GLU A 409 -3.90 -3.60 10.44
C GLU A 409 -4.58 -3.76 9.08
N ALA A 410 -5.89 -3.50 8.99
CA ALA A 410 -6.62 -3.57 7.74
C ALA A 410 -6.08 -2.57 6.69
N MET A 411 -5.73 -1.36 7.11
CA MET A 411 -5.09 -0.37 6.23
C MET A 411 -3.68 -0.80 5.82
N GLY A 412 -2.91 -1.43 6.70
CA GLY A 412 -1.60 -1.98 6.41
C GLY A 412 -1.67 -3.10 5.37
N VAL A 413 -2.65 -4.00 5.48
CA VAL A 413 -2.95 -5.03 4.47
C VAL A 413 -3.36 -4.38 3.14
N ALA A 414 -4.22 -3.36 3.18
CA ALA A 414 -4.72 -2.70 1.97
C ALA A 414 -3.63 -2.01 1.14
N GLN A 415 -2.45 -1.73 1.71
CA GLN A 415 -1.33 -1.16 0.93
C GLN A 415 -0.59 -2.18 0.08
N HIS A 416 -0.80 -3.49 0.32
CA HIS A 416 -0.10 -4.57 -0.36
C HIS A 416 -0.16 -4.39 -1.89
N HIS A 417 0.92 -4.78 -2.59
CA HIS A 417 1.03 -4.60 -4.03
C HIS A 417 0.04 -5.41 -4.87
N ASP A 418 -0.76 -6.30 -4.27
CA ASP A 418 -1.96 -6.89 -4.88
C ASP A 418 -3.31 -6.44 -4.29
N ALA A 419 -3.30 -5.53 -3.32
CA ALA A 419 -4.52 -5.00 -2.69
C ALA A 419 -5.00 -3.71 -3.36
N VAL A 420 -4.41 -2.56 -3.00
CA VAL A 420 -4.82 -1.26 -3.57
C VAL A 420 -4.57 -1.19 -5.08
N SER A 421 -3.62 -1.96 -5.62
CA SER A 421 -3.37 -2.13 -7.05
C SER A 421 -4.55 -2.78 -7.79
N GLY A 422 -5.35 -3.61 -7.11
CA GLY A 422 -6.51 -4.28 -7.66
C GLY A 422 -6.21 -5.47 -8.56
N THR A 423 -5.13 -6.21 -8.26
CA THR A 423 -4.60 -7.31 -9.06
C THR A 423 -4.82 -8.71 -8.46
N GLU A 424 -5.45 -8.77 -7.29
CA GLU A 424 -5.89 -9.97 -6.60
C GLU A 424 -7.12 -10.67 -7.23
N LYS A 425 -7.38 -11.92 -6.82
CA LYS A 425 -8.63 -12.63 -7.14
C LYS A 425 -9.83 -11.99 -6.45
N GLN A 426 -11.01 -12.13 -7.06
CA GLN A 426 -12.24 -11.48 -6.58
C GLN A 426 -12.59 -11.79 -5.12
N GLU A 427 -12.39 -13.04 -4.66
CA GLU A 427 -12.63 -13.40 -3.26
C GLU A 427 -11.68 -12.70 -2.27
N VAL A 428 -10.46 -12.41 -2.71
CA VAL A 428 -9.47 -11.67 -1.91
C VAL A 428 -9.82 -10.19 -1.85
N ALA A 429 -10.32 -9.61 -2.95
CA ALA A 429 -10.85 -8.24 -2.95
C ALA A 429 -12.01 -8.08 -1.94
N PHE A 430 -12.87 -9.10 -1.82
CA PHE A 430 -13.94 -9.11 -0.81
C PHE A 430 -13.39 -9.24 0.62
N ASP A 431 -12.35 -10.03 0.86
CA ASP A 431 -11.66 -10.10 2.15
C ASP A 431 -11.07 -8.73 2.54
N TYR A 432 -10.41 -8.03 1.62
CA TYR A 432 -9.90 -6.68 1.88
C TYR A 432 -11.00 -5.69 2.25
N ALA A 433 -12.07 -5.65 1.45
CA ALA A 433 -13.20 -4.77 1.73
C ALA A 433 -13.86 -5.11 3.09
N GLN A 434 -13.97 -6.39 3.43
CA GLN A 434 -14.49 -6.84 4.72
C GLN A 434 -13.61 -6.38 5.89
N ARG A 435 -12.28 -6.53 5.78
CA ARG A 435 -11.33 -6.06 6.80
C ARG A 435 -11.46 -4.56 7.05
N LEU A 436 -11.50 -3.76 5.98
CA LEU A 436 -11.71 -2.31 6.08
C LEU A 436 -13.04 -1.99 6.77
N ALA A 437 -14.13 -2.66 6.39
CA ALA A 437 -15.44 -2.45 7.00
C ALA A 437 -15.45 -2.77 8.50
N VAL A 438 -14.85 -3.90 8.89
CA VAL A 438 -14.71 -4.29 10.31
C VAL A 438 -13.86 -3.26 11.07
N GLY A 439 -12.73 -2.83 10.50
CA GLY A 439 -11.86 -1.81 11.07
C GLY A 439 -12.58 -0.48 11.30
N ILE A 440 -13.34 0.00 10.30
CA ILE A 440 -14.13 1.23 10.43
C ILE A 440 -15.22 1.10 11.49
N ASN A 441 -15.87 -0.06 11.59
CA ASN A 441 -16.89 -0.29 12.62
C ASN A 441 -16.29 -0.20 14.04
N VAL A 442 -15.12 -0.78 14.27
CA VAL A 442 -14.39 -0.65 15.54
C VAL A 442 -13.95 0.80 15.78
N ALA A 443 -13.43 1.48 14.77
CA ALA A 443 -13.02 2.88 14.83
C ALA A 443 -14.19 3.82 15.18
N SER A 444 -15.40 3.52 14.69
CA SER A 444 -16.62 4.27 15.03
C SER A 444 -16.92 4.23 16.53
N GLY A 445 -16.59 3.14 17.22
CA GLY A 445 -16.68 3.05 18.68
C GLY A 445 -15.70 3.98 19.40
N VAL A 446 -14.47 4.10 18.89
CA VAL A 446 -13.45 5.03 19.42
C VAL A 446 -13.91 6.49 19.22
N ILE A 447 -14.42 6.82 18.05
CA ILE A 447 -14.97 8.14 17.73
C ILE A 447 -16.12 8.50 18.69
N ASN A 448 -17.03 7.55 18.94
CA ASN A 448 -18.13 7.73 19.90
C ASN A 448 -17.65 8.02 21.33
N GLN A 449 -16.64 7.28 21.80
CA GLN A 449 -16.06 7.51 23.12
C GLN A 449 -15.37 8.86 23.22
N ALA A 450 -14.70 9.31 22.15
CA ALA A 450 -14.08 10.62 22.09
C ALA A 450 -15.12 11.73 22.21
N TYR A 451 -16.18 11.69 21.39
CA TYR A 451 -17.26 12.68 21.48
C TYR A 451 -17.98 12.66 22.83
N SER A 452 -18.21 11.49 23.41
CA SER A 452 -18.83 11.36 24.74
C SER A 452 -17.99 12.01 25.86
N LYS A 453 -16.69 12.22 25.63
CA LYS A 453 -15.77 12.90 26.55
C LYS A 453 -15.58 14.38 26.20
N LEU A 454 -15.57 14.72 24.91
CA LEU A 454 -15.35 16.09 24.41
C LEU A 454 -16.61 16.96 24.42
N LEU A 455 -17.80 16.38 24.29
CA LEU A 455 -19.04 17.14 24.32
C LEU A 455 -19.34 17.65 25.74
N PRO A 456 -19.82 18.90 25.89
CA PRO A 456 -20.09 19.49 27.20
C PRO A 456 -21.10 18.66 27.99
N LYS A 457 -20.75 18.31 29.23
CA LYS A 457 -21.68 17.71 30.19
C LYS A 457 -22.12 18.78 31.17
N SER A 458 -23.39 19.20 31.13
CA SER A 458 -23.99 19.77 32.34
C SER A 458 -24.34 18.62 33.28
N SER A 459 -24.36 18.85 34.59
CA SER A 459 -24.76 17.86 35.60
C SER A 459 -26.21 17.36 35.45
N GLN A 460 -27.00 17.98 34.57
CA GLN A 460 -28.39 17.65 34.27
C GLN A 460 -28.61 17.20 32.81
N SER A 461 -27.54 17.10 32.00
CA SER A 461 -27.66 16.75 30.58
C SER A 461 -27.90 15.24 30.41
N PRO A 462 -28.82 14.83 29.50
CA PRO A 462 -28.89 13.44 29.08
C PRO A 462 -27.55 12.98 28.49
N PRO A 463 -27.30 11.65 28.43
CA PRO A 463 -26.12 11.11 27.77
C PRO A 463 -25.96 11.67 26.36
N SER A 464 -24.72 11.95 25.96
CA SER A 464 -24.42 12.37 24.58
C SER A 464 -25.01 11.35 23.60
N PRO A 465 -25.71 11.79 22.55
CA PRO A 465 -26.29 10.88 21.58
C PRO A 465 -25.17 10.08 20.89
N ALA A 466 -25.46 8.81 20.62
CA ALA A 466 -24.57 7.97 19.82
C ALA A 466 -24.37 8.60 18.44
N GLN A 467 -23.13 8.65 18.01
CA GLN A 467 -22.71 9.14 16.71
C GLN A 467 -22.71 7.96 15.72
N PHE A 468 -23.31 8.18 14.55
CA PHE A 468 -23.34 7.22 13.46
C PHE A 468 -22.67 7.84 12.23
N LEU A 469 -21.77 7.09 11.59
CA LEU A 469 -21.12 7.54 10.36
C LEU A 469 -22.03 7.26 9.16
N CYS A 470 -22.34 8.28 8.37
CA CYS A 470 -22.98 8.14 7.07
C CYS A 470 -21.92 7.75 6.02
N GLN A 471 -21.69 6.46 5.78
CA GLN A 471 -20.64 6.00 4.84
C GLN A 471 -21.08 5.95 3.37
N LEU A 472 -22.38 6.10 3.10
CA LEU A 472 -22.99 5.96 1.77
C LEU A 472 -23.47 7.30 1.20
N THR A 473 -22.86 8.41 1.64
CA THR A 473 -23.21 9.75 1.13
C THR A 473 -22.88 9.94 -0.34
N ASN A 474 -21.95 9.17 -0.89
CA ASN A 474 -21.63 9.16 -2.32
C ASN A 474 -22.76 8.62 -3.22
N ILE A 475 -23.73 7.92 -2.65
CA ILE A 475 -24.97 7.49 -3.33
C ILE A 475 -26.19 8.23 -2.76
N SER A 476 -25.96 9.39 -2.12
CA SER A 476 -26.98 10.17 -1.44
C SER A 476 -27.81 9.35 -0.45
N GLU A 477 -27.14 8.54 0.38
CA GLU A 477 -27.76 7.69 1.38
C GLU A 477 -27.18 7.92 2.79
N CYS A 478 -28.07 8.25 3.72
CA CYS A 478 -27.79 8.11 5.14
C CYS A 478 -29.08 7.79 5.91
N LEU A 479 -29.31 6.49 6.12
CA LEU A 479 -30.54 5.96 6.73
C LEU A 479 -30.75 6.47 8.17
N SER A 480 -29.67 6.82 8.88
CA SER A 480 -29.74 7.32 10.26
C SER A 480 -30.43 8.68 10.39
N VAL A 481 -30.49 9.49 9.32
CA VAL A 481 -30.99 10.88 9.39
C VAL A 481 -32.15 11.18 8.44
N GLN A 482 -32.26 10.48 7.31
CA GLN A 482 -33.13 10.88 6.20
C GLN A 482 -34.62 11.10 6.54
N ASP A 483 -35.15 10.39 7.55
CA ASP A 483 -36.57 10.38 7.94
C ASP A 483 -36.85 10.92 9.36
N GLN A 484 -35.81 11.40 10.06
CA GLN A 484 -35.93 11.81 11.46
C GLN A 484 -36.57 13.20 11.58
N LEU A 485 -37.47 13.42 12.55
CA LEU A 485 -38.07 14.75 12.78
C LEU A 485 -37.05 15.79 13.26
N ARG A 486 -36.08 15.34 14.06
CA ARG A 486 -34.98 16.15 14.58
C ARG A 486 -33.72 15.30 14.63
N PHE A 487 -32.61 15.87 14.20
CA PHE A 487 -31.30 15.21 14.30
C PHE A 487 -30.19 16.26 14.33
N THR A 488 -28.98 15.81 14.63
CA THR A 488 -27.79 16.64 14.65
C THR A 488 -26.72 16.06 13.75
N ILE A 489 -25.95 16.91 13.09
CA ILE A 489 -24.75 16.52 12.37
C ILE A 489 -23.56 17.18 13.03
N THR A 490 -22.65 16.37 13.56
CA THR A 490 -21.35 16.82 14.06
C THR A 490 -20.30 16.62 12.98
N LEU A 491 -19.65 17.70 12.58
CA LEU A 491 -18.65 17.71 11.51
C LEU A 491 -17.27 17.94 12.13
N TRP A 492 -16.32 17.06 11.83
CA TRP A 492 -14.92 17.16 12.27
C TRP A 492 -14.04 17.68 11.14
N ASN A 493 -13.16 18.63 11.44
CA ASN A 493 -12.12 19.10 10.55
C ASN A 493 -10.76 18.50 10.98
N PRO A 494 -10.20 17.53 10.23
CA PRO A 494 -8.91 16.94 10.57
C PRO A 494 -7.70 17.78 10.17
N THR A 495 -7.91 18.96 9.59
CA THR A 495 -6.82 19.85 9.12
C THR A 495 -6.43 20.88 10.18
N ILE A 496 -5.22 21.41 10.06
CA ILE A 496 -4.65 22.41 10.98
C ILE A 496 -5.16 23.84 10.74
N SER A 497 -5.99 24.05 9.73
CA SER A 497 -6.55 25.35 9.37
C SER A 497 -8.08 25.30 9.50
N PRO A 498 -8.74 26.41 9.89
CA PRO A 498 -10.19 26.49 9.78
C PRO A 498 -10.64 26.26 8.34
N VAL A 499 -11.74 25.53 8.17
CA VAL A 499 -12.30 25.20 6.87
C VAL A 499 -13.74 25.68 6.80
N LEU A 500 -14.08 26.28 5.67
CA LEU A 500 -15.45 26.60 5.31
C LEU A 500 -15.81 25.71 4.11
N HIS A 501 -16.77 24.80 4.31
CA HIS A 501 -17.06 23.76 3.33
C HIS A 501 -18.57 23.51 3.20
N HIS A 502 -18.98 23.06 2.01
CA HIS A 502 -20.34 22.74 1.70
C HIS A 502 -20.64 21.27 1.99
N PHE A 503 -21.73 20.99 2.69
CA PHE A 503 -22.13 19.64 3.04
C PHE A 503 -23.52 19.34 2.48
N ARG A 504 -23.67 18.13 1.93
CA ARG A 504 -24.92 17.60 1.40
C ARG A 504 -25.46 16.52 2.33
N VAL A 505 -26.74 16.59 2.66
CA VAL A 505 -27.41 15.66 3.57
C VAL A 505 -28.68 15.12 2.91
N PRO A 506 -28.76 13.82 2.61
CA PRO A 506 -29.96 13.24 1.99
C PRO A 506 -31.15 13.27 2.96
N VAL A 507 -32.28 13.77 2.49
CA VAL A 507 -33.50 13.94 3.30
C VAL A 507 -34.79 13.68 2.51
N THR A 508 -35.84 13.24 3.21
CA THR A 508 -37.18 13.02 2.63
C THR A 508 -38.14 14.19 2.85
N ARG A 509 -37.76 15.19 3.65
CA ARG A 509 -38.59 16.33 4.01
C ARG A 509 -37.77 17.64 4.08
N ALA A 510 -38.47 18.76 4.25
CA ALA A 510 -37.83 20.06 4.43
C ALA A 510 -37.41 20.26 5.89
N TYR A 511 -36.23 20.82 6.12
CA TYR A 511 -35.70 21.12 7.44
C TYR A 511 -35.29 22.59 7.56
N THR A 512 -35.37 23.11 8.78
CA THR A 512 -34.63 24.29 9.20
C THR A 512 -33.30 23.82 9.77
N VAL A 513 -32.19 24.39 9.28
CA VAL A 513 -30.84 24.10 9.76
C VAL A 513 -30.37 25.25 10.64
N ARG A 514 -29.82 24.93 11.82
CA ARG A 514 -29.23 25.90 12.74
C ARG A 514 -27.77 25.61 12.98
N ASP A 515 -26.99 26.67 13.12
CA ASP A 515 -25.57 26.61 13.46
C ASP A 515 -25.35 26.24 14.95
N PRO A 516 -24.08 26.10 15.39
CA PRO A 516 -23.77 25.79 16.80
C PRO A 516 -24.24 26.86 17.80
N THR A 517 -24.55 28.08 17.36
CA THR A 517 -25.08 29.17 18.21
C THR A 517 -26.60 29.16 18.28
N GLY A 518 -27.26 28.26 17.55
CA GLY A 518 -28.71 28.13 17.46
C GLY A 518 -29.37 29.05 16.43
N GLN A 519 -28.57 29.80 15.67
CA GLN A 519 -29.09 30.71 14.63
C GLN A 519 -29.43 29.93 13.36
N PRO A 520 -30.56 30.23 12.69
CA PRO A 520 -30.87 29.64 11.39
C PRO A 520 -29.81 30.03 10.35
N ILE A 521 -29.38 29.06 9.55
CA ILE A 521 -28.47 29.29 8.42
C ILE A 521 -29.16 28.99 7.10
N LEU A 522 -28.60 29.55 6.01
CA LEU A 522 -29.07 29.25 4.67
C LEU A 522 -28.79 27.77 4.35
N ALA A 523 -29.86 27.05 4.08
CA ALA A 523 -29.85 25.64 3.73
C ALA A 523 -30.76 25.43 2.52
N GLU A 524 -30.16 25.00 1.41
CA GLU A 524 -30.83 24.86 0.13
C GLU A 524 -31.25 23.41 -0.11
N HIS A 525 -32.42 23.19 -0.70
CA HIS A 525 -32.96 21.87 -0.98
C HIS A 525 -32.72 21.51 -2.45
N ILE A 526 -31.69 20.71 -2.71
CA ILE A 526 -31.25 20.34 -4.06
C ILE A 526 -31.85 18.97 -4.43
N PRO A 527 -32.47 18.80 -5.61
CA PRO A 527 -32.96 17.49 -6.03
C PRO A 527 -31.79 16.52 -6.31
N ILE A 528 -31.92 15.27 -5.87
CA ILE A 528 -30.95 14.22 -6.22
C ILE A 528 -31.13 13.85 -7.70
N SER A 529 -30.01 13.76 -8.41
CA SER A 529 -30.00 13.45 -9.84
C SER A 529 -30.57 12.06 -10.14
N ASP A 530 -31.16 11.91 -11.34
CA ASP A 530 -31.69 10.62 -11.78
C ASP A 530 -30.61 9.53 -11.87
N PRO A 531 -29.38 9.81 -12.33
CA PRO A 531 -28.27 8.85 -12.25
C PRO A 531 -27.99 8.37 -10.82
N THR A 532 -27.86 9.29 -9.85
CA THR A 532 -27.55 8.92 -8.45
C THR A 532 -28.65 8.07 -7.82
N LYS A 533 -29.93 8.38 -8.09
CA LYS A 533 -31.07 7.56 -7.62
C LYS A 533 -31.07 6.14 -8.18
N LYS A 534 -30.45 5.91 -9.34
CA LYS A 534 -30.38 4.61 -10.02
C LYS A 534 -29.13 3.80 -9.68
N ILE A 535 -28.20 4.32 -8.87
CA ILE A 535 -26.97 3.60 -8.51
C ILE A 535 -27.33 2.26 -7.84
N PRO A 536 -26.81 1.12 -8.35
CA PRO A 536 -27.05 -0.19 -7.74
C PRO A 536 -26.61 -0.23 -6.28
N GLY A 537 -27.44 -0.83 -5.42
CA GLY A 537 -27.19 -0.95 -3.98
C GLY A 537 -27.72 0.22 -3.15
N ARG A 538 -28.15 1.33 -3.77
CA ARG A 538 -28.87 2.40 -3.06
C ARG A 538 -30.24 1.92 -2.59
N THR A 539 -30.54 2.10 -1.31
CA THR A 539 -31.81 1.72 -0.66
C THR A 539 -32.59 2.92 -0.11
N SER A 540 -31.98 4.10 -0.05
CA SER A 540 -32.60 5.34 0.43
C SER A 540 -33.83 5.78 -0.40
N THR A 541 -34.84 6.28 0.29
CA THR A 541 -36.04 6.91 -0.28
C THR A 541 -35.89 8.43 -0.46
N ALA A 542 -34.76 9.01 -0.06
CA ALA A 542 -34.50 10.45 -0.22
C ALA A 542 -34.52 10.84 -1.70
N THR A 543 -35.20 11.93 -2.02
CA THR A 543 -35.29 12.52 -3.37
C THR A 543 -34.52 13.83 -3.51
N SER A 544 -33.98 14.32 -2.40
CA SER A 544 -33.37 15.63 -2.26
C SER A 544 -32.27 15.61 -1.21
N GLU A 545 -31.34 16.54 -1.31
CA GLU A 545 -30.30 16.81 -0.34
C GLU A 545 -30.45 18.22 0.20
N ILE A 546 -30.15 18.40 1.49
CA ILE A 546 -29.92 19.72 2.05
C ILE A 546 -28.45 20.06 1.87
N LEU A 547 -28.21 21.16 1.15
CA LEU A 547 -26.91 21.79 1.01
C LEU A 547 -26.81 22.96 1.98
N PHE A 548 -25.81 22.94 2.85
CA PHE A 548 -25.51 24.06 3.74
C PHE A 548 -24.00 24.25 3.86
N ARG A 549 -23.60 25.48 4.17
CA ARG A 549 -22.20 25.86 4.34
C ARG A 549 -21.83 25.79 5.82
N ALA A 550 -20.84 24.99 6.16
CA ALA A 550 -20.38 24.79 7.52
C ALA A 550 -18.99 25.40 7.73
N SER A 551 -18.86 26.22 8.77
CA SER A 551 -17.57 26.67 9.28
C SER A 551 -17.07 25.69 10.33
N LEU A 552 -15.83 25.24 10.21
CA LEU A 552 -15.19 24.29 11.12
C LEU A 552 -13.85 24.85 11.62
N PRO A 553 -13.58 24.84 12.94
CA PRO A 553 -12.28 25.23 13.47
C PRO A 553 -11.19 24.24 13.06
N ALA A 554 -9.92 24.65 13.13
CA ALA A 554 -8.78 23.76 12.96
C ALA A 554 -8.80 22.64 14.01
N LEU A 555 -8.55 21.39 13.60
CA LEU A 555 -8.51 20.21 14.48
C LEU A 555 -9.67 20.17 15.49
N GLY A 556 -10.88 20.43 15.01
CA GLY A 556 -12.05 20.61 15.87
C GLY A 556 -13.35 20.27 15.16
N PHE A 557 -14.46 20.42 15.88
CA PHE A 557 -15.79 20.13 15.36
C PHE A 557 -16.80 21.22 15.67
N ASN A 558 -17.84 21.26 14.85
CA ASN A 558 -19.07 22.00 15.11
C ASN A 558 -20.27 21.09 14.92
N THR A 559 -21.36 21.35 15.65
CA THR A 559 -22.61 20.59 15.56
C THR A 559 -23.72 21.46 15.02
N TYR A 560 -24.40 20.96 13.98
CA TYR A 560 -25.51 21.62 13.31
C TYR A 560 -26.81 20.88 13.64
N PHE A 561 -27.89 21.63 13.79
CA PHE A 561 -29.17 21.11 14.27
C PHE A 561 -30.22 21.17 13.16
N PHE A 562 -30.88 20.05 12.91
CA PHE A 562 -31.89 19.90 11.87
C PHE A 562 -33.25 19.67 12.53
N GLU A 563 -34.24 20.47 12.15
CA GLU A 563 -35.62 20.35 12.61
C GLU A 563 -36.58 20.36 11.42
N ALA A 564 -37.41 19.33 11.30
CA ALA A 564 -38.39 19.21 10.23
C ALA A 564 -39.39 20.38 10.29
N LYS A 565 -39.65 21.01 9.14
CA LYS A 565 -40.67 22.07 9.04
C LYS A 565 -42.07 21.46 9.22
N THR A 566 -42.92 22.13 10.00
CA THR A 566 -44.30 21.68 10.31
C THR A 566 -45.30 21.94 9.20
N ASP A 567 -45.02 22.90 8.32
CA ASP A 567 -45.81 23.14 7.11
C ASP A 567 -45.34 22.23 5.98
N GLU A 568 -46.16 21.23 5.63
CA GLU A 568 -45.95 20.31 4.50
C GLU A 568 -46.01 20.99 3.12
N LYS A 569 -46.28 22.29 3.06
CA LYS A 569 -46.16 23.04 1.82
C LYS A 569 -44.68 23.13 1.48
N HIS A 570 -44.21 22.19 0.66
CA HIS A 570 -42.92 22.22 -0.03
C HIS A 570 -42.62 23.66 -0.44
N GLU A 571 -41.78 24.33 0.34
CA GLU A 571 -41.26 25.63 -0.01
C GLU A 571 -40.48 25.36 -1.30
N LYS A 572 -41.08 25.73 -2.45
CA LYS A 572 -40.48 25.43 -3.74
C LYS A 572 -39.09 26.04 -3.70
N PRO A 573 -38.03 25.23 -3.90
CA PRO A 573 -36.67 25.76 -3.92
C PRO A 573 -36.64 26.94 -4.90
N LYS A 574 -35.94 28.03 -4.58
CA LYS A 574 -35.66 29.11 -5.55
C LYS A 574 -34.63 28.64 -6.59
N ILE A 575 -34.79 27.42 -7.08
CA ILE A 575 -33.88 26.77 -8.00
C ILE A 575 -34.48 26.91 -9.40
N LYS A 576 -33.67 27.42 -10.33
CA LYS A 576 -34.00 27.39 -11.75
C LYS A 576 -33.44 26.12 -12.35
N ILE A 577 -34.31 25.29 -12.92
CA ILE A 577 -33.92 24.08 -13.66
C ILE A 577 -34.18 24.32 -15.14
N THR A 578 -33.14 24.16 -15.97
CA THR A 578 -33.26 24.13 -17.43
C THR A 578 -32.74 22.79 -17.97
N LYS A 579 -33.31 22.32 -19.08
CA LYS A 579 -32.95 21.05 -19.71
C LYS A 579 -32.61 21.27 -21.16
N ASN A 580 -31.54 20.63 -21.65
CA ASN A 580 -31.09 20.68 -23.04
C ASN A 580 -30.93 22.11 -23.57
N ASP A 581 -30.35 22.97 -22.75
CA ASP A 581 -30.07 24.37 -23.03
C ASP A 581 -28.66 24.70 -22.53
N GLU A 582 -28.11 25.82 -22.97
CA GLU A 582 -26.80 26.29 -22.52
C GLU A 582 -26.78 26.44 -21.00
N CYS A 583 -25.75 25.90 -20.36
CA CYS A 583 -25.56 25.94 -18.92
C CYS A 583 -24.30 26.71 -18.56
N ILE A 584 -24.50 27.98 -18.19
CA ILE A 584 -23.45 28.84 -17.65
C ILE A 584 -23.51 28.78 -16.12
N LEU A 585 -22.50 28.18 -15.50
CA LEU A 585 -22.31 28.21 -14.04
C LEU A 585 -21.39 29.38 -13.71
N GLN A 586 -21.77 30.27 -12.80
CA GLN A 586 -20.93 31.42 -12.47
C GLN A 586 -21.05 31.85 -11.01
N ASN A 587 -19.91 32.00 -10.35
CA ASN A 587 -19.79 32.70 -9.08
C ASN A 587 -18.88 33.93 -9.25
N GLN A 588 -18.41 34.55 -8.17
CA GLN A 588 -17.52 35.71 -8.23
C GLN A 588 -16.08 35.41 -8.71
N ASN A 589 -15.66 34.13 -8.68
CA ASN A 589 -14.29 33.69 -8.96
C ASN A 589 -14.15 32.96 -10.30
N ILE A 590 -15.14 32.14 -10.67
CA ILE A 590 -15.10 31.23 -11.80
C ILE A 590 -16.40 31.31 -12.61
N ARG A 591 -16.27 31.20 -13.93
CA ARG A 591 -17.35 30.97 -14.88
C ARG A 591 -17.07 29.69 -15.66
N VAL A 592 -18.05 28.81 -15.77
CA VAL A 592 -17.99 27.55 -16.52
C VAL A 592 -19.08 27.59 -17.58
N GLU A 593 -18.69 27.35 -18.83
CA GLU A 593 -19.61 27.38 -19.98
C GLU A 593 -19.75 25.98 -20.57
N ILE A 594 -21.00 25.51 -20.61
CA ILE A 594 -21.36 24.20 -21.15
C ILE A 594 -22.46 24.42 -22.18
N ASP A 595 -22.23 23.94 -23.40
CA ASP A 595 -23.18 24.13 -24.50
C ASP A 595 -24.46 23.28 -24.31
N ALA A 596 -25.46 23.50 -25.17
CA ALA A 596 -26.71 22.75 -25.15
C ALA A 596 -26.54 21.25 -25.48
N GLN A 597 -25.39 20.85 -26.03
CA GLN A 597 -25.01 19.48 -26.32
C GLN A 597 -24.27 18.81 -25.14
N GLY A 598 -24.01 19.55 -24.06
CA GLY A 598 -23.30 19.05 -22.88
C GLY A 598 -21.79 18.94 -23.07
N ASN A 599 -21.20 19.75 -23.94
CA ASN A 599 -19.75 19.88 -24.03
C ASN A 599 -19.29 21.02 -23.12
N LEU A 600 -18.33 20.71 -22.24
CA LEU A 600 -17.59 21.75 -21.52
C LEU A 600 -16.77 22.54 -22.54
N GLY A 601 -17.09 23.81 -22.72
CA GLY A 601 -16.41 24.71 -23.66
C GLY A 601 -15.34 25.54 -22.98
N HIS A 602 -15.66 26.23 -21.89
CA HIS A 602 -14.74 27.15 -21.22
C HIS A 602 -14.78 27.03 -19.69
N ILE A 603 -13.60 27.17 -19.07
CA ILE A 603 -13.48 27.49 -17.64
C ILE A 603 -12.66 28.78 -17.52
N ILE A 604 -13.31 29.82 -17.02
CA ILE A 604 -12.77 31.18 -16.93
C ILE A 604 -12.57 31.52 -15.46
N ASN A 605 -11.34 31.79 -15.05
CA ASN A 605 -11.02 32.40 -13.77
C ASN A 605 -11.23 33.93 -13.87
N LEU A 606 -12.33 34.42 -13.34
CA LEU A 606 -12.75 35.82 -13.42
C LEU A 606 -11.80 36.77 -12.67
N LYS A 607 -11.15 36.29 -11.59
CA LYS A 607 -10.26 37.09 -10.75
C LYS A 607 -8.89 37.31 -11.40
N LYS A 608 -8.36 36.26 -12.03
CA LYS A 608 -7.03 36.29 -12.67
C LYS A 608 -7.09 36.57 -14.18
N GLY A 609 -8.27 36.50 -14.79
CA GLY A 609 -8.47 36.69 -16.23
C GLY A 609 -7.95 35.53 -17.08
N PHE A 610 -7.78 34.33 -16.52
CA PHE A 610 -7.38 33.15 -17.29
C PHE A 610 -8.60 32.44 -17.86
N ASP A 611 -8.56 32.11 -19.15
CA ASP A 611 -9.59 31.34 -19.85
C ASP A 611 -8.96 30.04 -20.38
N VAL A 612 -9.54 28.91 -20.00
CA VAL A 612 -9.18 27.59 -20.50
C VAL A 612 -10.31 27.09 -21.38
N ALA A 613 -10.05 27.08 -22.69
CA ALA A 613 -10.96 26.54 -23.69
C ALA A 613 -10.73 25.03 -23.89
N PHE A 614 -11.81 24.29 -23.99
CA PHE A 614 -11.85 22.84 -24.21
C PHE A 614 -12.49 22.56 -25.57
N SER A 615 -11.74 21.85 -26.44
CA SER A 615 -12.24 21.52 -27.78
C SER A 615 -13.09 20.26 -27.78
N ASN A 616 -12.84 19.34 -26.83
CA ASN A 616 -13.50 18.05 -26.78
C ASN A 616 -13.36 17.43 -25.38
N GLN A 617 -14.33 17.68 -24.51
CA GLN A 617 -14.45 16.98 -23.22
C GLN A 617 -15.59 15.96 -23.30
N GLY A 618 -15.31 14.74 -22.86
CA GLY A 618 -16.28 13.66 -22.85
C GLY A 618 -15.72 12.39 -22.22
N PHE A 619 -16.57 11.38 -22.10
CA PHE A 619 -16.16 10.04 -21.69
C PHE A 619 -15.78 9.20 -22.90
N TYR A 620 -14.64 8.53 -22.79
CA TYR A 620 -14.11 7.62 -23.79
C TYR A 620 -13.70 6.31 -23.13
N TRP A 621 -13.63 5.26 -23.93
CA TRP A 621 -13.13 3.96 -23.51
C TRP A 621 -12.22 3.39 -24.58
N TYR A 622 -11.33 2.50 -24.17
CA TYR A 622 -10.49 1.73 -25.08
C TYR A 622 -11.00 0.30 -25.14
N GLN A 623 -11.15 -0.24 -26.34
CA GLN A 623 -11.39 -1.65 -26.51
C GLN A 623 -10.16 -2.44 -26.05
N SER A 624 -10.36 -3.44 -25.20
CA SER A 624 -9.29 -4.29 -24.68
C SER A 624 -8.72 -5.18 -25.79
N PHE A 625 -7.41 -5.35 -25.87
CA PHE A 625 -6.82 -6.30 -26.81
C PHE A 625 -7.15 -7.75 -26.38
N PRO A 626 -7.86 -8.55 -27.19
CA PRO A 626 -8.34 -9.88 -26.82
C PRO A 626 -7.26 -10.94 -27.06
N GLY A 627 -6.16 -10.83 -26.33
CA GLY A 627 -5.02 -11.75 -26.40
C GLY A 627 -5.26 -13.08 -25.66
N ASN A 628 -4.40 -14.08 -25.91
CA ASN A 628 -4.40 -15.35 -25.17
C ASN A 628 -3.17 -15.52 -24.27
N ASN A 629 -2.31 -14.51 -24.18
CA ASN A 629 -1.08 -14.48 -23.38
C ASN A 629 -0.05 -15.58 -23.73
N SER A 630 -0.18 -16.26 -24.87
CA SER A 630 0.76 -17.32 -25.25
C SER A 630 2.15 -16.80 -25.66
N ARG A 631 2.21 -15.55 -26.14
CA ARG A 631 3.42 -14.82 -26.53
C ARG A 631 3.18 -13.31 -26.37
N SER A 632 4.26 -12.52 -26.39
CA SER A 632 4.20 -11.06 -26.30
C SER A 632 3.26 -10.42 -27.33
N GLU A 633 3.22 -10.93 -28.58
CA GLU A 633 2.32 -10.41 -29.62
C GLU A 633 0.84 -10.65 -29.28
N PHE A 634 0.54 -11.67 -28.47
CA PHE A 634 -0.79 -12.08 -28.03
C PHE A 634 -1.09 -11.69 -26.57
N GLN A 635 -0.33 -10.77 -25.97
CA GLN A 635 -0.61 -10.21 -24.64
C GLN A 635 -2.01 -9.60 -24.58
N ALA A 636 -2.87 -10.06 -23.69
CA ALA A 636 -4.19 -9.47 -23.45
C ALA A 636 -4.10 -8.23 -22.55
N SER A 637 -5.09 -7.35 -22.62
CA SER A 637 -5.35 -6.42 -21.52
C SER A 637 -5.93 -7.18 -20.33
N GLY A 638 -5.66 -6.73 -19.11
CA GLY A 638 -6.15 -7.39 -17.89
C GLY A 638 -5.97 -6.51 -16.66
N ALA A 639 -5.99 -7.13 -15.47
CA ALA A 639 -5.87 -6.38 -14.20
C ALA A 639 -4.57 -5.57 -14.11
N TYR A 640 -3.46 -6.16 -14.54
CA TYR A 640 -2.13 -5.55 -14.55
C TYR A 640 -1.90 -4.66 -15.78
N ILE A 641 -2.13 -5.23 -16.98
CA ILE A 641 -1.69 -4.67 -18.26
C ILE A 641 -2.82 -3.92 -18.94
N PHE A 642 -2.53 -2.69 -19.38
CA PHE A 642 -3.40 -1.95 -20.27
C PHE A 642 -2.85 -2.06 -21.69
N ARG A 643 -3.54 -2.86 -22.53
CA ARG A 643 -3.21 -3.00 -23.94
C ARG A 643 -4.48 -2.74 -24.75
N PRO A 644 -4.67 -1.52 -25.28
CA PRO A 644 -5.83 -1.23 -26.11
C PRO A 644 -5.69 -1.91 -27.48
N LEU A 645 -6.81 -2.33 -28.09
CA LEU A 645 -6.86 -2.95 -29.41
C LEU A 645 -6.38 -2.00 -30.51
N THR A 646 -6.72 -0.72 -30.37
CA THR A 646 -6.28 0.36 -31.25
C THR A 646 -5.80 1.54 -30.39
N PRO A 647 -4.93 2.42 -30.91
CA PRO A 647 -4.50 3.60 -30.15
C PRO A 647 -5.61 4.64 -29.92
N ASN A 648 -6.77 4.49 -30.58
CA ASN A 648 -7.86 5.45 -30.52
C ASN A 648 -8.88 5.08 -29.45
N ALA A 649 -9.22 6.05 -28.60
CA ALA A 649 -10.32 5.91 -27.67
C ALA A 649 -11.66 6.12 -28.39
N LEU A 650 -12.69 5.36 -28.01
CA LEU A 650 -14.03 5.43 -28.56
C LEU A 650 -14.94 6.24 -27.63
N PRO A 651 -15.76 7.18 -28.12
CA PRO A 651 -16.66 7.94 -27.27
C PRO A 651 -17.72 7.00 -26.67
N VAL A 652 -18.01 7.20 -25.39
CA VAL A 652 -19.06 6.45 -24.66
C VAL A 652 -20.45 6.73 -25.22
N SER A 653 -20.67 7.94 -25.74
CA SER A 653 -21.88 8.30 -26.46
C SER A 653 -21.64 9.45 -27.44
N GLN A 654 -22.39 9.45 -28.55
CA GLN A 654 -22.45 10.55 -29.52
C GLN A 654 -23.50 11.60 -29.14
N THR A 655 -24.48 11.23 -28.32
CA THR A 655 -25.55 12.11 -27.85
C THR A 655 -25.52 12.20 -26.33
N ARG A 656 -25.91 13.35 -25.80
CA ARG A 656 -25.92 13.61 -24.35
C ARG A 656 -27.18 14.40 -24.02
N SER A 657 -27.59 14.32 -22.77
CA SER A 657 -28.59 15.26 -22.23
C SER A 657 -27.97 16.04 -21.09
N ILE A 658 -28.39 17.30 -20.97
CA ILE A 658 -27.91 18.21 -19.93
C ILE A 658 -29.10 18.72 -19.11
N THR A 659 -28.96 18.71 -17.79
CA THR A 659 -29.85 19.41 -16.86
C THR A 659 -29.02 20.41 -16.06
N CYS A 660 -29.37 21.68 -16.16
CA CYS A 660 -28.72 22.76 -15.43
C CYS A 660 -29.58 23.12 -14.21
N ILE A 661 -29.00 23.07 -13.02
CA ILE A 661 -29.64 23.40 -11.75
C ILE A 661 -28.93 24.65 -11.22
N LYS A 662 -29.66 25.76 -11.09
CA LYS A 662 -29.13 27.01 -10.53
C LYS A 662 -29.79 27.31 -9.20
N GLY A 663 -29.06 27.03 -8.12
CA GLY A 663 -29.39 27.39 -6.76
C GLY A 663 -28.66 28.65 -6.28
N GLU A 664 -28.89 29.01 -5.02
CA GLU A 664 -28.21 30.13 -4.35
C GLU A 664 -26.79 29.75 -3.90
N ASN A 665 -26.60 28.56 -3.32
CA ASN A 665 -25.29 28.10 -2.81
C ASN A 665 -24.53 27.22 -3.80
N VAL A 666 -25.21 26.64 -4.79
CA VAL A 666 -24.58 25.80 -5.80
C VAL A 666 -25.27 25.93 -7.14
N GLN A 667 -24.48 25.88 -8.21
CA GLN A 667 -24.97 25.67 -9.56
C GLN A 667 -24.34 24.38 -10.09
N THR A 668 -25.16 23.50 -10.65
CA THR A 668 -24.73 22.17 -11.11
C THR A 668 -25.23 21.89 -12.52
N ALA A 669 -24.34 21.41 -13.37
CA ALA A 669 -24.68 20.82 -14.67
C ALA A 669 -24.59 19.29 -14.56
N ILE A 670 -25.71 18.61 -14.79
CA ILE A 670 -25.79 17.15 -14.84
C ILE A 670 -25.80 16.75 -16.30
N ILE A 671 -24.77 16.02 -16.73
CA ILE A 671 -24.58 15.54 -18.09
C ILE A 671 -24.74 14.02 -18.08
N VAL A 672 -25.73 13.51 -18.81
CA VAL A 672 -25.98 12.07 -18.96
C VAL A 672 -25.56 11.66 -20.36
N PHE A 673 -24.56 10.78 -20.46
CA PHE A 673 -24.02 10.29 -21.74
C PHE A 673 -24.85 9.09 -22.23
N ASN A 674 -25.16 8.15 -21.34
CA ASN A 674 -26.01 6.99 -21.59
C ASN A 674 -26.47 6.38 -20.25
N ASP A 675 -27.04 5.17 -20.28
CA ASP A 675 -27.60 4.51 -19.10
C ASP A 675 -26.57 4.08 -18.04
N TRP A 676 -25.27 4.09 -18.36
CA TRP A 676 -24.19 3.65 -17.47
C TRP A 676 -23.09 4.70 -17.27
N ALA A 677 -23.20 5.90 -17.84
CA ALA A 677 -22.20 6.95 -17.70
C ALA A 677 -22.84 8.35 -17.57
N SER A 678 -22.51 9.05 -16.49
CA SER A 678 -22.95 10.41 -16.22
C SER A 678 -21.88 11.22 -15.47
N GLN A 679 -22.01 12.54 -15.53
CA GLN A 679 -21.11 13.50 -14.90
C GLN A 679 -21.90 14.65 -14.29
N GLU A 680 -21.50 15.10 -13.11
CA GLU A 680 -22.01 16.30 -12.46
C GLU A 680 -20.87 17.33 -12.31
N ILE A 681 -21.06 18.51 -12.87
CA ILE A 681 -20.13 19.63 -12.76
C ILE A 681 -20.77 20.65 -11.82
N SER A 682 -20.21 20.83 -10.63
CA SER A 682 -20.75 21.72 -9.59
C SER A 682 -19.82 22.89 -9.32
N LEU A 683 -20.41 24.08 -9.22
CA LEU A 683 -19.75 25.32 -8.80
C LEU A 683 -20.49 25.90 -7.60
N TYR A 684 -19.83 25.88 -6.44
CA TYR A 684 -20.37 26.45 -5.20
C TYR A 684 -20.17 27.96 -5.13
N ASP A 685 -20.98 28.65 -4.32
CA ASP A 685 -20.76 30.05 -3.97
C ASP A 685 -19.37 30.23 -3.37
N GLU A 686 -18.68 31.29 -3.78
CA GLU A 686 -17.32 31.62 -3.34
C GLU A 686 -16.23 30.57 -3.60
N GLY A 687 -16.57 29.45 -4.24
CA GLY A 687 -15.61 28.41 -4.62
C GLY A 687 -14.55 28.93 -5.58
N GLU A 688 -13.30 28.49 -5.38
CA GLU A 688 -12.16 28.79 -6.27
C GLU A 688 -11.77 27.59 -7.14
N PHE A 689 -12.64 26.58 -7.22
CA PHE A 689 -12.49 25.40 -8.08
C PHE A 689 -13.85 24.91 -8.55
N VAL A 690 -13.85 24.05 -9.58
CA VAL A 690 -15.02 23.35 -10.10
C VAL A 690 -14.95 21.89 -9.63
N GLU A 691 -16.01 21.39 -9.02
CA GLU A 691 -16.11 19.98 -8.65
C GLU A 691 -16.69 19.18 -9.82
N VAL A 692 -16.03 18.06 -10.15
CA VAL A 692 -16.45 17.17 -11.24
C VAL A 692 -16.61 15.77 -10.68
N GLU A 693 -17.85 15.36 -10.45
CA GLU A 693 -18.19 14.01 -10.04
C GLU A 693 -18.60 13.19 -11.27
N TRP A 694 -18.18 11.93 -11.33
CA TRP A 694 -18.56 11.01 -12.39
C TRP A 694 -19.13 9.73 -11.81
N THR A 695 -20.12 9.18 -12.50
CA THR A 695 -20.72 7.88 -12.19
C THR A 695 -20.65 7.02 -13.44
N VAL A 696 -19.89 5.92 -13.34
CA VAL A 696 -19.68 4.95 -14.43
C VAL A 696 -20.00 3.55 -13.93
N GLY A 697 -20.94 2.88 -14.59
CA GLY A 697 -21.31 1.50 -14.34
C GLY A 697 -22.83 1.25 -14.43
N PRO A 698 -23.24 -0.01 -14.66
CA PRO A 698 -22.41 -1.15 -15.01
C PRO A 698 -21.84 -1.02 -16.43
N ILE A 699 -20.53 -1.23 -16.60
CA ILE A 699 -19.90 -1.22 -17.92
C ILE A 699 -20.46 -2.41 -18.72
N PRO A 700 -21.05 -2.21 -19.91
CA PRO A 700 -21.58 -3.31 -20.70
C PRO A 700 -20.43 -4.19 -21.21
N ILE A 701 -20.52 -5.50 -20.94
CA ILE A 701 -19.54 -6.51 -21.39
C ILE A 701 -20.20 -7.68 -22.14
N ASN A 702 -21.54 -7.66 -22.29
CA ASN A 702 -22.31 -8.72 -22.93
C ASN A 702 -22.07 -8.82 -24.45
N ASP A 703 -21.47 -7.78 -25.03
CA ASP A 703 -20.99 -7.73 -26.40
C ASP A 703 -19.68 -8.52 -26.61
N ASN A 704 -19.09 -9.10 -25.54
CA ASN A 704 -17.83 -9.84 -25.53
C ASN A 704 -16.63 -9.01 -26.03
N ILE A 705 -16.65 -7.71 -25.74
CA ILE A 705 -15.62 -6.73 -26.15
C ILE A 705 -14.63 -6.42 -25.03
#